data_AF-A0AAX0VRB3-F1
#
_entry.id   AF-A0AAX0VRB3-F1
#
_cell.length_a   1.000
_cell.length_b   1.000
_cell.length_c   1.000
_cell.angle_alpha   90.00
_cell.angle_beta   90.00
_cell.angle_gamma   90.00
#
_symmetry.space_group_name_H-M   'P 1'
#
loop_
_entity.id
_entity.type
_entity.pdbx_description
1 polymer ?
#
loop_
_entity_poly.entity_id
_entity_poly.type
_entity_poly.pdbx_seq_one_letter_code
_entity_poly.pdbx_strand_id
1 'polypeptide(L)'
;MKPFRDWRDQGIEAMRTALDADKKIVALTADVSSFYHELNPGFMLNPAFVTDVLGLELSPAQSKLHRLFIQALQAWAAATPLKKGLPVGLPASAVVANVALIELDRVVEQQIAPLYYGRYVDDILLVMENGASFGSTAELWEWLFARSSGMLAWVPGEEHKQIGFQPVYLSDSQIRFANAKNKVFMLVGEPGKTLVDAIAHQIHERASEWRAMPRLPRAASHVGTDLLAATQSDGEAADNLRKADALTMRRAGFAIKLRDFEAYERDLQPEAWREHRQAFFRAFVQHVLVLPQFFDLSVYLPRVIRLATACEDFSALRQILRGLEQLCTQVSQGCELSIKACPAEDNPSHSEMLERWQKQLFTTVRESISAAFPPRLSKDGKAAWLAHMEGYAPANIDAFLNWYFFPIKGFQTQQARLFSFDLAHMPFRFLGLPEEMVAQRGIPARKTATSCTHATDLLPDSVLEGSQVLAKWIRFKGLPHGLLFATRPYNLPELFILNKAAYDAAAHGAMQAVVLAVRGFELGDAAPAFDKHGVLQIPDGQPQSKYAIAVSSWKTQMVSWTASVMRMPDPDAERYARLCRLLDGVIAQPRESRYLLLPELALPAHWFIRIARKLQGRGISLITGIEYLHVSKGRVRNQVWAALSHDGLGFPSLMIYRQDKQRPALHEERELQRLAGLELKPDKAWKTPPILQHGDLRFALLICSELTNISYRAALRGKVDALFVPEWNQDTETFNALVESAALDMHAYIIQCNDRQYGDSRIRAPAKDSWERDVLRVKGGVTDYCVIGEIDVQSLRQFQSSYRSPAKPFKPVPDGFEIDFGRKVLPAGEKE
;
A
#
# COMPACT_ATOMS: atom_id res chain seq x y z
N MET A 1 -8.60 0.60 -7.26
CA MET A 1 -8.29 -0.24 -8.46
C MET A 1 -8.87 -1.65 -8.40
N LYS A 2 -9.36 -2.19 -7.27
CA LYS A 2 -10.03 -3.50 -7.27
C LYS A 2 -11.17 -3.59 -8.32
N PRO A 3 -12.08 -2.61 -8.44
CA PRO A 3 -13.17 -2.68 -9.43
C PRO A 3 -12.68 -2.75 -10.89
N PHE A 4 -11.67 -1.97 -11.27
CA PHE A 4 -11.07 -2.03 -12.60
C PHE A 4 -10.38 -3.38 -12.88
N ARG A 5 -9.73 -3.96 -11.87
CA ARG A 5 -9.11 -5.29 -12.00
C ARG A 5 -10.17 -6.36 -12.16
N ASP A 6 -11.19 -6.36 -11.30
CA ASP A 6 -12.28 -7.33 -11.34
C ASP A 6 -12.99 -7.26 -12.70
N TRP A 7 -13.29 -6.06 -13.22
CA TRP A 7 -13.81 -5.83 -14.57
C TRP A 7 -12.96 -6.51 -15.65
N ARG A 8 -11.66 -6.21 -15.69
CA ARG A 8 -10.77 -6.77 -16.73
C ARG A 8 -10.57 -8.28 -16.56
N ASP A 9 -10.30 -8.73 -15.33
CA ASP A 9 -9.90 -10.11 -15.03
C ASP A 9 -11.08 -11.07 -15.23
N GLN A 10 -12.32 -10.65 -14.91
CA GLN A 10 -13.54 -11.41 -15.23
C GLN A 10 -13.76 -11.53 -16.74
N GLY A 11 -13.48 -10.48 -17.51
CA GLY A 11 -13.57 -10.56 -18.97
C GLY A 11 -12.55 -11.52 -19.58
N ILE A 12 -11.32 -11.56 -19.07
CA ILE A 12 -10.30 -12.55 -19.46
C ILE A 12 -10.74 -13.96 -19.10
N GLU A 13 -11.28 -14.15 -17.89
CA GLU A 13 -11.78 -15.45 -17.44
C GLU A 13 -12.94 -15.96 -18.28
N ALA A 14 -13.85 -15.07 -18.70
CA ALA A 14 -14.93 -15.39 -19.63
C ALA A 14 -14.39 -15.83 -21.00
N MET A 15 -13.34 -15.17 -21.52
CA MET A 15 -12.68 -15.60 -22.76
C MET A 15 -12.07 -17.00 -22.62
N ARG A 16 -11.36 -17.28 -21.52
CA ARG A 16 -10.79 -18.61 -21.24
C ARG A 16 -11.85 -19.69 -21.16
N THR A 17 -12.85 -19.49 -20.31
CA THR A 17 -13.95 -20.44 -20.11
C THR A 17 -14.65 -20.80 -21.43
N ALA A 18 -14.87 -19.80 -22.29
CA ALA A 18 -15.51 -20.02 -23.59
C ALA A 18 -14.60 -20.78 -24.57
N LEU A 19 -13.31 -20.42 -24.65
CA LEU A 19 -12.34 -21.12 -25.49
C LEU A 19 -12.08 -22.56 -25.02
N ASP A 20 -12.12 -22.81 -23.71
CA ASP A 20 -12.03 -24.16 -23.14
C ASP A 20 -13.26 -25.02 -23.42
N ALA A 21 -14.41 -24.40 -23.62
CA ALA A 21 -15.61 -25.04 -24.14
C ALA A 21 -15.65 -25.13 -25.68
N ASP A 22 -14.50 -24.94 -26.35
CA ASP A 22 -14.33 -24.96 -27.82
C ASP A 22 -15.23 -23.97 -28.59
N LYS A 23 -15.67 -22.89 -27.94
CA LYS A 23 -16.44 -21.83 -28.59
C LYS A 23 -15.55 -20.91 -29.41
N LYS A 24 -16.05 -20.48 -30.56
CA LYS A 24 -15.48 -19.33 -31.30
C LYS A 24 -15.96 -18.06 -30.62
N ILE A 25 -15.07 -17.16 -30.26
CA ILE A 25 -15.43 -15.92 -29.56
C ILE A 25 -14.96 -14.68 -30.31
N VAL A 26 -15.67 -13.58 -30.10
CA VAL A 26 -15.25 -12.23 -30.46
C VAL A 26 -15.19 -11.38 -29.21
N ALA A 27 -14.05 -10.73 -28.98
CA ALA A 27 -13.87 -9.78 -27.88
C ALA A 27 -13.68 -8.37 -28.45
N LEU A 28 -14.53 -7.43 -28.02
CA LEU A 28 -14.48 -6.03 -28.39
C LEU A 28 -14.05 -5.21 -27.17
N THR A 29 -13.03 -4.38 -27.35
CA THR A 29 -12.71 -3.30 -26.42
C THR A 29 -12.99 -1.96 -27.07
N ALA A 30 -13.75 -1.10 -26.39
CA ALA A 30 -14.09 0.24 -26.88
C ALA A 30 -13.86 1.32 -25.80
N ASP A 31 -13.71 2.57 -26.27
CA ASP A 31 -13.51 3.79 -25.46
C ASP A 31 -14.38 4.93 -26.01
N VAL A 32 -15.05 5.66 -25.12
CA VAL A 32 -15.79 6.87 -25.47
C VAL A 32 -14.84 8.06 -25.59
N SER A 33 -14.73 8.60 -26.80
CA SER A 33 -13.83 9.72 -27.08
C SER A 33 -14.33 11.03 -26.49
N SER A 34 -13.45 11.68 -25.72
CA SER A 34 -13.71 12.97 -25.08
C SER A 34 -14.94 12.98 -24.17
N PHE A 35 -15.28 11.83 -23.56
CA PHE A 35 -16.56 11.63 -22.88
C PHE A 35 -16.94 12.74 -21.90
N TYR A 36 -16.06 13.05 -20.94
CA TYR A 36 -16.31 14.13 -19.98
C TYR A 36 -16.44 15.52 -20.61
N HIS A 37 -15.82 15.78 -21.77
CA HIS A 37 -15.85 17.11 -22.41
C HIS A 37 -17.14 17.31 -23.21
N GLU A 38 -17.81 16.23 -23.60
CA GLU A 38 -18.98 16.23 -24.48
C GLU A 38 -20.28 15.84 -23.78
N LEU A 39 -20.22 15.40 -22.52
CA LEU A 39 -21.40 15.04 -21.72
C LEU A 39 -21.89 16.23 -20.90
N ASN A 40 -23.11 16.69 -21.16
CA ASN A 40 -23.75 17.73 -20.37
C ASN A 40 -24.61 17.10 -19.26
N PRO A 41 -24.58 17.61 -18.02
CA PRO A 41 -25.34 17.02 -16.90
C PRO A 41 -26.85 17.31 -16.94
N GLY A 42 -27.32 18.12 -17.91
CA GLY A 42 -28.70 18.60 -17.99
C GLY A 42 -29.74 17.49 -18.13
N PHE A 43 -29.39 16.38 -18.77
CA PHE A 43 -30.28 15.22 -18.93
C PHE A 43 -30.82 14.68 -17.61
N MET A 44 -30.06 14.82 -16.51
CA MET A 44 -30.49 14.35 -15.19
C MET A 44 -31.66 15.17 -14.62
N LEU A 45 -32.02 16.30 -15.23
CA LEU A 45 -33.22 17.08 -14.87
C LEU A 45 -34.39 16.82 -15.84
N ASN A 46 -34.16 16.11 -16.94
CA ASN A 46 -35.19 15.82 -17.94
C ASN A 46 -36.15 14.75 -17.40
N PRO A 47 -37.48 15.01 -17.34
CA PRO A 47 -38.47 14.00 -16.96
C PRO A 47 -38.39 12.72 -17.79
N ALA A 48 -38.05 12.82 -19.07
CA ALA A 48 -37.87 11.66 -19.95
C ALA A 48 -36.75 10.72 -19.48
N PHE A 49 -35.77 11.23 -18.73
CA PHE A 49 -34.72 10.41 -18.14
C PHE A 49 -35.07 9.97 -16.71
N VAL A 50 -35.44 10.92 -15.86
CA VAL A 50 -35.68 10.65 -14.43
C VAL A 50 -36.88 9.74 -14.21
N THR A 51 -37.98 10.00 -14.92
CA THR A 51 -39.23 9.25 -14.77
C THR A 51 -39.25 8.06 -15.72
N ASP A 52 -39.02 8.26 -17.02
CA ASP A 52 -39.28 7.19 -18.00
C ASP A 52 -38.13 6.16 -18.05
N VAL A 53 -36.87 6.58 -17.94
CA VAL A 53 -35.71 5.67 -17.99
C VAL A 53 -35.35 5.11 -16.60
N LEU A 54 -35.29 5.96 -15.57
CA LEU A 54 -34.90 5.54 -14.22
C LEU A 54 -36.07 5.09 -13.33
N GLY A 55 -37.31 5.49 -13.64
CA GLY A 55 -38.48 5.15 -12.81
C GLY A 55 -38.42 5.76 -11.41
N LEU A 56 -37.78 6.92 -11.24
CA LEU A 56 -37.54 7.52 -9.93
C LEU A 56 -38.58 8.59 -9.58
N GLU A 57 -39.18 8.45 -8.41
CA GLU A 57 -39.97 9.50 -7.76
C GLU A 57 -39.16 10.15 -6.63
N LEU A 58 -38.78 11.42 -6.81
CA LEU A 58 -37.98 12.15 -5.83
C LEU A 58 -38.86 12.97 -4.88
N SER A 59 -38.58 12.89 -3.58
CA SER A 59 -39.17 13.80 -2.60
C SER A 59 -38.83 15.28 -2.90
N PRO A 60 -39.58 16.26 -2.35
CA PRO A 60 -39.27 17.68 -2.57
C PRO A 60 -37.84 18.07 -2.16
N ALA A 61 -37.34 17.51 -1.07
CA ALA A 61 -35.98 17.76 -0.58
C ALA A 61 -34.91 17.17 -1.53
N GLN A 62 -35.09 15.91 -1.96
CA GLN A 62 -34.21 15.26 -2.94
C GLN A 62 -34.21 16.00 -4.28
N SER A 63 -35.39 16.39 -4.77
CA SER A 63 -35.54 17.18 -5.99
C SER A 63 -34.80 18.51 -5.91
N LYS A 64 -34.85 19.20 -4.76
CA LYS A 64 -34.11 20.44 -4.54
C LYS A 64 -32.60 20.21 -4.54
N LEU A 65 -32.11 19.21 -3.81
CA LEU A 65 -30.69 18.88 -3.76
C LEU A 65 -30.16 18.50 -5.15
N HIS A 66 -30.88 17.64 -5.86
CA HIS A 66 -30.55 17.19 -7.20
C HIS A 66 -30.42 18.36 -8.17
N ARG A 67 -31.38 19.29 -8.17
CA ARG A 67 -31.34 20.50 -9.00
C ARG A 67 -30.11 21.37 -8.68
N LEU A 68 -29.84 21.62 -7.39
CA LEU A 68 -28.68 22.41 -6.98
C LEU A 68 -27.36 21.78 -7.42
N PHE A 69 -27.26 20.45 -7.31
CA PHE A 69 -26.08 19.71 -7.75
C PHE A 69 -25.86 19.85 -9.26
N ILE A 70 -26.88 19.63 -10.08
CA ILE A 70 -26.76 19.75 -11.54
C ILE A 70 -26.48 21.19 -11.96
N GLN A 71 -27.14 22.18 -11.35
CA GLN A 71 -26.89 23.60 -11.63
C GLN A 71 -25.44 24.00 -11.29
N ALA A 72 -24.85 23.44 -10.24
CA ALA A 72 -23.45 23.69 -9.91
C ALA A 72 -22.50 23.17 -11.01
N LEU A 73 -22.78 21.99 -11.58
CA LEU A 73 -22.00 21.44 -12.69
C LEU A 73 -22.15 22.28 -13.98
N GLN A 74 -23.37 22.74 -14.28
CA GLN A 74 -23.63 23.62 -15.42
C GLN A 74 -22.95 24.99 -15.25
N ALA A 75 -23.01 25.57 -14.05
CA ALA A 75 -22.34 26.83 -13.73
C ALA A 75 -20.81 26.70 -13.86
N TRP A 76 -20.25 25.57 -13.43
CA TRP A 76 -18.83 25.26 -13.68
C TRP A 76 -18.53 25.21 -15.18
N ALA A 77 -19.32 24.46 -15.95
CA ALA A 77 -19.10 24.29 -17.38
C ALA A 77 -19.13 25.65 -18.10
N ALA A 78 -20.09 26.51 -17.79
CA ALA A 78 -20.24 27.87 -18.32
C ALA A 78 -19.03 28.79 -18.05
N ALA A 79 -18.26 28.52 -16.99
CA ALA A 79 -17.04 29.25 -16.65
C ALA A 79 -15.79 28.72 -17.40
N THR A 80 -15.91 27.64 -18.18
CA THR A 80 -14.83 27.08 -18.98
C THR A 80 -14.91 27.53 -20.45
N PRO A 81 -13.80 27.53 -21.22
CA PRO A 81 -13.84 27.84 -22.66
C PRO A 81 -14.80 26.95 -23.45
N LEU A 82 -14.97 25.69 -23.04
CA LEU A 82 -15.87 24.72 -23.68
C LEU A 82 -17.35 25.07 -23.47
N LYS A 83 -17.71 25.73 -22.37
CA LYS A 83 -19.11 26.02 -21.96
C LYS A 83 -20.01 24.79 -21.82
N LYS A 84 -19.44 23.59 -21.86
CA LYS A 84 -20.08 22.28 -21.84
C LYS A 84 -19.21 21.26 -21.13
N GLY A 85 -19.76 20.08 -20.85
CA GLY A 85 -19.02 18.97 -20.25
C GLY A 85 -19.06 18.91 -18.73
N LEU A 86 -18.28 17.98 -18.19
CA LEU A 86 -18.12 17.68 -16.77
C LEU A 86 -16.68 17.92 -16.31
N PRO A 87 -16.47 18.34 -15.05
CA PRO A 87 -15.14 18.50 -14.49
C PRO A 87 -14.45 17.15 -14.35
N VAL A 88 -13.35 16.96 -15.08
CA VAL A 88 -12.49 15.78 -14.95
C VAL A 88 -11.79 15.80 -13.59
N GLY A 89 -11.90 14.71 -12.84
CA GLY A 89 -11.30 14.56 -11.50
C GLY A 89 -12.24 14.85 -10.34
N LEU A 90 -13.45 15.39 -10.59
CA LEU A 90 -14.51 15.44 -9.59
C LEU A 90 -15.17 14.04 -9.50
N PRO A 91 -15.17 13.36 -8.33
CA PRO A 91 -15.78 12.02 -8.22
C PRO A 91 -17.24 11.96 -8.65
N ALA A 92 -17.99 13.05 -8.41
CA ALA A 92 -19.38 13.14 -8.81
C ALA A 92 -19.57 13.12 -10.34
N SER A 93 -18.60 13.64 -11.12
CA SER A 93 -18.64 13.54 -12.59
C SER A 93 -18.64 12.10 -13.07
N ALA A 94 -17.91 11.20 -12.40
CA ALA A 94 -17.89 9.78 -12.76
C ALA A 94 -19.26 9.11 -12.50
N VAL A 95 -20.01 9.57 -11.50
CA VAL A 95 -21.39 9.10 -11.25
C VAL A 95 -22.31 9.58 -12.37
N VAL A 96 -22.29 10.87 -12.69
CA VAL A 96 -23.09 11.44 -13.79
C VAL A 96 -22.78 10.74 -15.11
N ALA A 97 -21.49 10.56 -15.40
CA ALA A 97 -21.01 9.87 -16.60
C ALA A 97 -21.49 8.41 -16.68
N ASN A 98 -21.45 7.66 -15.58
CA ASN A 98 -21.94 6.29 -15.57
C ASN A 98 -23.46 6.20 -15.79
N VAL A 99 -24.22 7.11 -15.16
CA VAL A 99 -25.68 7.13 -15.25
C VAL A 99 -26.15 7.50 -16.65
N ALA A 100 -25.41 8.35 -17.37
CA ALA A 100 -25.72 8.71 -18.76
C ALA A 100 -25.77 7.52 -19.71
N LEU A 101 -25.02 6.45 -19.43
CA LEU A 101 -24.88 5.28 -20.29
C LEU A 101 -25.81 4.10 -19.89
N ILE A 102 -26.77 4.30 -18.99
CA ILE A 102 -27.60 3.20 -18.46
C ILE A 102 -28.39 2.46 -19.55
N GLU A 103 -28.90 3.16 -20.56
CA GLU A 103 -29.61 2.51 -21.67
C GLU A 103 -28.67 1.71 -22.58
N LEU A 104 -27.43 2.17 -22.75
CA LEU A 104 -26.40 1.39 -23.45
C LEU A 104 -26.15 0.07 -22.71
N ASP A 105 -26.03 0.12 -21.38
CA ASP A 105 -25.84 -1.09 -20.56
C ASP A 105 -27.02 -2.06 -20.73
N ARG A 106 -28.26 -1.54 -20.61
CA ARG A 106 -29.49 -2.34 -20.75
C ARG A 106 -29.60 -2.98 -22.13
N VAL A 107 -29.28 -2.23 -23.19
CA VAL A 107 -29.27 -2.75 -24.57
C VAL A 107 -28.27 -3.90 -24.70
N VAL A 108 -27.06 -3.73 -24.18
CA VAL A 108 -26.03 -4.77 -24.27
C VAL A 108 -26.41 -6.01 -23.45
N GLU A 109 -26.89 -5.85 -22.23
CA GLU A 109 -27.28 -6.97 -21.38
C GLU A 109 -28.51 -7.71 -21.89
N GLN A 110 -29.52 -6.99 -22.39
CA GLN A 110 -30.82 -7.59 -22.72
C GLN A 110 -30.95 -8.01 -24.18
N GLN A 111 -30.42 -7.21 -25.13
CA GLN A 111 -30.60 -7.45 -26.57
C GLN A 111 -29.41 -8.16 -27.20
N ILE A 112 -28.19 -7.85 -26.74
CA ILE A 112 -26.96 -8.49 -27.24
C ILE A 112 -26.66 -9.78 -26.47
N ALA A 113 -26.92 -9.80 -25.15
CA ALA A 113 -26.74 -10.95 -24.27
C ALA A 113 -25.36 -11.65 -24.41
N PRO A 114 -24.25 -10.92 -24.17
CA PRO A 114 -22.91 -11.43 -24.36
C PRO A 114 -22.51 -12.46 -23.29
N LEU A 115 -21.43 -13.21 -23.56
CA LEU A 115 -20.78 -14.07 -22.56
C LEU A 115 -20.21 -13.24 -21.39
N TYR A 116 -19.76 -12.03 -21.68
CA TYR A 116 -19.34 -11.05 -20.70
C TYR A 116 -19.58 -9.63 -21.21
N TYR A 117 -20.16 -8.79 -20.35
CA TYR A 117 -20.18 -7.35 -20.52
C TYR A 117 -19.64 -6.69 -19.26
N GLY A 118 -18.72 -5.77 -19.45
CA GLY A 118 -18.26 -4.91 -18.39
C GLY A 118 -18.02 -3.51 -18.90
N ARG A 119 -18.46 -2.52 -18.14
CA ARG A 119 -18.14 -1.11 -18.38
C ARG A 119 -17.48 -0.47 -17.16
N TYR A 120 -16.31 0.11 -17.35
CA TYR A 120 -15.62 0.92 -16.35
C TYR A 120 -15.61 2.38 -16.82
N VAL A 121 -16.68 3.12 -16.47
CA VAL A 121 -16.94 4.47 -16.97
C VAL A 121 -17.05 4.50 -18.51
N ASP A 122 -16.02 4.96 -19.21
CA ASP A 122 -15.90 5.07 -20.67
C ASP A 122 -15.28 3.82 -21.31
N ASP A 123 -14.64 2.96 -20.51
CA ASP A 123 -14.02 1.72 -20.96
C ASP A 123 -15.03 0.59 -21.06
N ILE A 124 -15.19 -0.01 -22.24
CA ILE A 124 -16.09 -1.14 -22.48
C ILE A 124 -15.28 -2.38 -22.87
N LEU A 125 -15.63 -3.53 -22.27
CA LEU A 125 -15.18 -4.86 -22.65
C LEU A 125 -16.40 -5.75 -22.88
N LEU A 126 -16.48 -6.32 -24.07
CA LEU A 126 -17.58 -7.16 -24.53
C LEU A 126 -17.00 -8.46 -25.08
N VAL A 127 -17.47 -9.61 -24.59
CA VAL A 127 -17.07 -10.94 -25.08
C VAL A 127 -18.32 -11.69 -25.53
N MET A 128 -18.35 -12.13 -26.77
CA MET A 128 -19.51 -12.80 -27.37
C MET A 128 -19.09 -14.07 -28.08
N GLU A 129 -20.01 -15.00 -28.21
CA GLU A 129 -19.85 -16.13 -29.11
C GLU A 129 -19.95 -15.65 -30.57
N ASN A 130 -18.99 -16.01 -31.41
CA ASN A 130 -18.97 -15.65 -32.83
C ASN A 130 -19.84 -16.61 -33.66
N GLY A 131 -21.13 -16.74 -33.29
CA GLY A 131 -22.09 -17.59 -33.99
C GLY A 131 -22.43 -17.09 -35.40
N ALA A 132 -22.31 -15.77 -35.63
CA ALA A 132 -22.55 -15.14 -36.93
C ALA A 132 -21.35 -15.21 -37.89
N SER A 133 -20.21 -15.77 -37.46
CA SER A 133 -18.97 -15.87 -38.25
C SER A 133 -18.51 -14.53 -38.85
N PHE A 134 -18.41 -13.50 -38.01
CA PHE A 134 -17.95 -12.17 -38.41
C PHE A 134 -16.57 -12.25 -39.09
N GLY A 135 -16.46 -11.69 -40.30
CA GLY A 135 -15.22 -11.58 -41.06
C GLY A 135 -14.52 -10.23 -40.91
N SER A 136 -15.21 -9.22 -40.36
CA SER A 136 -14.66 -7.88 -40.19
C SER A 136 -15.24 -7.13 -38.98
N THR A 137 -14.53 -6.09 -38.52
CA THR A 137 -15.01 -5.15 -37.48
C THR A 137 -16.27 -4.40 -37.90
N ALA A 138 -16.43 -4.11 -39.20
CA ALA A 138 -17.60 -3.42 -39.71
C ALA A 138 -18.87 -4.29 -39.57
N GLU A 139 -18.78 -5.57 -39.94
CA GLU A 139 -19.89 -6.53 -39.76
C GLU A 139 -20.32 -6.68 -38.30
N LEU A 140 -19.35 -6.67 -37.37
CA LEU A 140 -19.65 -6.69 -35.95
C LEU A 140 -20.48 -5.47 -35.52
N TRP A 141 -20.11 -4.27 -35.96
CA TRP A 141 -20.83 -3.05 -35.61
C TRP A 141 -22.22 -2.98 -36.23
N GLU A 142 -22.38 -3.35 -37.49
CA GLU A 142 -23.71 -3.45 -38.12
C GLU A 142 -24.63 -4.42 -37.36
N TRP A 143 -24.07 -5.55 -36.93
CA TRP A 143 -24.80 -6.53 -36.13
C TRP A 143 -25.23 -5.98 -34.77
N LEU A 144 -24.40 -5.15 -34.14
CA LEU A 144 -24.71 -4.44 -32.89
C LEU A 144 -25.76 -3.34 -33.11
N PHE A 145 -25.70 -2.58 -34.21
CA PHE A 145 -26.67 -1.53 -34.52
C PHE A 145 -28.07 -2.07 -34.68
N ALA A 146 -28.22 -3.19 -35.40
CA ALA A 146 -29.49 -3.89 -35.57
C ALA A 146 -30.16 -4.31 -34.24
N ARG A 147 -29.38 -4.43 -33.15
CA ARG A 147 -29.84 -4.82 -31.81
C ARG A 147 -29.84 -3.68 -30.79
N SER A 148 -29.49 -2.47 -31.22
CA SER A 148 -29.36 -1.30 -30.35
C SER A 148 -30.63 -0.49 -30.17
N SER A 149 -31.75 -0.92 -30.76
CA SER A 149 -33.02 -0.17 -30.79
C SER A 149 -32.85 1.26 -31.32
N GLY A 150 -31.95 1.44 -32.30
CA GLY A 150 -31.65 2.75 -32.91
C GLY A 150 -30.76 3.67 -32.07
N MET A 151 -30.26 3.23 -30.91
CA MET A 151 -29.42 4.06 -30.04
C MET A 151 -27.97 4.14 -30.51
N LEU A 152 -27.48 3.14 -31.26
CA LEU A 152 -26.16 3.12 -31.87
C LEU A 152 -26.26 3.18 -33.39
N ALA A 153 -25.46 4.06 -33.98
CA ALA A 153 -25.34 4.18 -35.44
C ALA A 153 -23.98 4.74 -35.84
N TRP A 154 -23.63 4.64 -37.12
CA TRP A 154 -22.54 5.43 -37.68
C TRP A 154 -22.85 6.93 -37.54
N VAL A 155 -21.83 7.71 -37.21
CA VAL A 155 -21.95 9.17 -37.25
C VAL A 155 -22.02 9.61 -38.73
N PRO A 156 -23.03 10.40 -39.14
CA PRO A 156 -23.18 10.84 -40.53
C PRO A 156 -21.93 11.56 -41.05
N GLY A 157 -21.41 11.15 -42.21
CA GLY A 157 -20.18 11.69 -42.81
C GLY A 157 -18.87 11.17 -42.21
N GLU A 158 -18.95 10.30 -41.20
CA GLU A 158 -17.82 9.59 -40.60
C GLU A 158 -18.08 8.07 -40.54
N GLU A 159 -18.72 7.52 -41.58
CA GLU A 159 -19.02 6.10 -41.69
C GLU A 159 -17.75 5.26 -41.57
N HIS A 160 -17.85 4.15 -40.84
CA HIS A 160 -16.73 3.26 -40.48
C HIS A 160 -15.62 3.89 -39.61
N LYS A 161 -15.71 5.19 -39.28
CA LYS A 161 -14.73 5.90 -38.45
C LYS A 161 -15.23 6.16 -37.03
N GLN A 162 -16.49 6.56 -36.87
CA GLN A 162 -17.08 6.87 -35.55
C GLN A 162 -18.46 6.27 -35.38
N ILE A 163 -18.70 5.70 -34.20
CA ILE A 163 -20.03 5.24 -33.74
C ILE A 163 -20.59 6.26 -32.77
N GLY A 164 -21.84 6.68 -32.96
CA GLY A 164 -22.57 7.56 -32.04
C GLY A 164 -23.51 6.78 -31.13
N PHE A 165 -23.58 7.17 -29.86
CA PHE A 165 -24.65 6.78 -28.93
C PHE A 165 -25.54 8.00 -28.67
N GLN A 166 -26.80 7.96 -29.13
CA GLN A 166 -27.68 9.14 -29.15
C GLN A 166 -29.11 8.81 -28.67
N PRO A 167 -29.31 8.48 -27.39
CA PRO A 167 -30.65 8.42 -26.83
C PRO A 167 -31.27 9.83 -26.75
N VAL A 168 -32.60 9.90 -26.75
CA VAL A 168 -33.36 11.17 -26.80
C VAL A 168 -32.97 12.15 -25.67
N TYR A 169 -32.67 11.63 -24.47
CA TYR A 169 -32.33 12.45 -23.32
C TYR A 169 -30.92 13.06 -23.36
N LEU A 170 -30.04 12.62 -24.27
CA LEU A 170 -28.68 13.15 -24.46
C LEU A 170 -28.54 14.01 -25.72
N SER A 171 -29.63 14.63 -26.17
CA SER A 171 -29.66 15.43 -27.40
C SER A 171 -28.70 16.62 -27.42
N ASP A 172 -28.28 17.11 -26.26
CA ASP A 172 -27.30 18.19 -26.10
C ASP A 172 -25.86 17.68 -25.88
N SER A 173 -25.63 16.38 -25.91
CA SER A 173 -24.37 15.72 -25.59
C SER A 173 -23.85 14.89 -26.77
N GLN A 174 -22.53 14.71 -26.87
CA GLN A 174 -21.93 13.92 -27.96
C GLN A 174 -21.13 12.72 -27.45
N ILE A 175 -21.74 11.55 -27.46
CA ILE A 175 -21.10 10.31 -27.03
C ILE A 175 -20.67 9.54 -28.27
N ARG A 176 -19.35 9.49 -28.51
CA ARG A 176 -18.78 8.90 -29.73
C ARG A 176 -17.70 7.88 -29.41
N PHE A 177 -17.72 6.73 -30.08
CA PHE A 177 -16.66 5.73 -30.06
C PHE A 177 -15.81 5.89 -31.32
N ALA A 178 -14.51 6.11 -31.16
CA ALA A 178 -13.60 6.22 -32.29
C ALA A 178 -13.16 4.82 -32.72
N ASN A 179 -13.51 4.39 -33.94
CA ASN A 179 -13.26 3.03 -34.39
C ASN A 179 -11.77 2.68 -34.45
N ALA A 180 -10.90 3.67 -34.71
CA ALA A 180 -9.44 3.50 -34.67
C ALA A 180 -8.88 3.14 -33.27
N LYS A 181 -9.63 3.43 -32.20
CA LYS A 181 -9.28 3.05 -30.83
C LYS A 181 -9.90 1.71 -30.42
N ASN A 182 -10.97 1.30 -31.08
CA ASN A 182 -11.63 0.03 -30.81
C ASN A 182 -10.74 -1.11 -31.30
N LYS A 183 -10.63 -2.18 -30.52
CA LYS A 183 -9.97 -3.41 -30.94
C LYS A 183 -10.96 -4.55 -30.89
N VAL A 184 -10.91 -5.40 -31.92
CA VAL A 184 -11.72 -6.60 -32.05
C VAL A 184 -10.76 -7.79 -32.16
N PHE A 185 -10.94 -8.76 -31.27
CA PHE A 185 -10.18 -10.00 -31.25
C PHE A 185 -11.12 -11.14 -31.62
N MET A 186 -10.83 -11.81 -32.73
CA MET A 186 -11.53 -13.03 -33.14
C MET A 186 -10.69 -14.21 -32.67
N LEU A 187 -11.15 -14.93 -31.66
CA LEU A 187 -10.36 -15.97 -31.00
C LEU A 187 -11.01 -17.34 -31.20
N VAL A 188 -10.19 -18.32 -31.56
CA VAL A 188 -10.61 -19.71 -31.79
C VAL A 188 -9.47 -20.67 -31.44
N GLY A 189 -9.83 -21.80 -30.82
CA GLY A 189 -8.91 -22.90 -30.54
C GLY A 189 -7.66 -22.50 -29.76
N GLU A 190 -6.59 -23.29 -29.95
CA GLU A 190 -5.33 -23.15 -29.21
C GLU A 190 -4.60 -21.80 -29.41
N PRO A 191 -4.55 -21.21 -30.63
CA PRO A 191 -3.95 -19.89 -30.81
C PRO A 191 -4.68 -18.80 -30.00
N GLY A 192 -6.02 -18.89 -29.92
CA GLY A 192 -6.83 -18.00 -29.10
C GLY A 192 -6.50 -18.12 -27.60
N LYS A 193 -6.41 -19.35 -27.09
CA LYS A 193 -6.04 -19.62 -25.69
C LYS A 193 -4.66 -19.05 -25.35
N THR A 194 -3.67 -19.31 -26.22
CA THR A 194 -2.30 -18.84 -26.04
C THR A 194 -2.22 -17.31 -25.95
N LEU A 195 -2.98 -16.58 -26.79
CA LEU A 195 -3.03 -15.12 -26.74
C LEU A 195 -3.63 -14.61 -25.42
N VAL A 196 -4.76 -15.19 -24.98
CA VAL A 196 -5.40 -14.82 -23.71
C VAL A 196 -4.48 -15.08 -22.51
N ASP A 197 -3.76 -16.21 -22.52
CA ASP A 197 -2.80 -16.55 -21.47
C ASP A 197 -1.58 -15.62 -21.46
N ALA A 198 -1.07 -15.22 -22.63
CA ALA A 198 0.01 -14.24 -22.73
C ALA A 198 -0.40 -12.89 -22.13
N ILE A 199 -1.63 -12.43 -22.39
CA ILE A 199 -2.19 -11.20 -21.83
C ILE A 199 -2.32 -11.32 -20.30
N ALA A 200 -2.90 -12.40 -19.81
CA ALA A 200 -3.09 -12.64 -18.38
C ALA A 200 -1.74 -12.71 -17.64
N HIS A 201 -0.74 -13.37 -18.25
CA HIS A 201 0.61 -13.47 -17.70
C HIS A 201 1.27 -12.09 -17.53
N GLN A 202 1.28 -11.26 -18.58
CA GLN A 202 1.83 -9.89 -18.49
C GLN A 202 1.13 -9.04 -17.42
N ILE A 203 -0.19 -9.18 -17.29
CA ILE A 203 -0.98 -8.49 -16.26
C ILE A 203 -0.54 -8.92 -14.85
N HIS A 204 -0.36 -10.23 -14.65
CA HIS A 204 0.05 -10.79 -13.37
C HIS A 204 1.48 -10.40 -12.99
N GLU A 205 2.42 -10.39 -13.96
CA GLU A 205 3.79 -9.93 -13.74
C GLU A 205 3.81 -8.47 -13.28
N ARG A 206 3.09 -7.57 -13.96
CA ARG A 206 2.97 -6.15 -13.56
C ARG A 206 2.39 -6.00 -12.15
N ALA A 207 1.32 -6.74 -11.85
CA ALA A 207 0.75 -6.73 -10.51
C ALA A 207 1.75 -7.23 -9.46
N SER A 208 2.63 -8.16 -9.83
CA SER A 208 3.72 -8.64 -8.97
C SER A 208 4.77 -7.57 -8.71
N GLU A 209 5.23 -6.83 -9.73
CA GLU A 209 6.18 -5.71 -9.57
C GLU A 209 5.64 -4.62 -8.63
N TRP A 210 4.34 -4.34 -8.69
CA TRP A 210 3.70 -3.41 -7.75
C TRP A 210 3.69 -3.94 -6.31
N ARG A 211 3.64 -5.26 -6.13
CA ARG A 211 3.65 -5.90 -4.80
C ARG A 211 5.05 -6.02 -4.22
N ALA A 212 6.09 -6.12 -5.05
CA ALA A 212 7.49 -6.19 -4.63
C ALA A 212 7.89 -5.07 -3.65
N MET A 213 8.92 -5.36 -2.86
CA MET A 213 9.57 -4.41 -1.98
C MET A 213 10.35 -3.36 -2.80
N PRO A 214 10.56 -2.15 -2.24
CA PRO A 214 11.32 -1.11 -2.91
C PRO A 214 12.75 -1.56 -3.24
N ARG A 215 13.18 -1.38 -4.49
CA ARG A 215 14.51 -1.81 -4.92
C ARG A 215 15.18 -0.81 -5.85
N LEU A 216 16.28 -0.24 -5.39
CA LEU A 216 17.20 0.51 -6.25
C LEU A 216 18.18 -0.44 -6.97
N PRO A 217 18.73 -0.04 -8.13
CA PRO A 217 19.81 -0.77 -8.79
C PRO A 217 21.01 -0.94 -7.86
N ARG A 218 21.84 -1.98 -8.09
CA ARG A 218 23.06 -2.21 -7.28
C ARG A 218 24.10 -1.08 -7.40
N ALA A 219 24.11 -0.39 -8.53
CA ALA A 219 25.04 0.71 -8.80
C ALA A 219 24.26 1.93 -9.27
N ALA A 220 24.64 3.11 -8.77
CA ALA A 220 24.02 4.37 -9.15
C ALA A 220 24.13 4.67 -10.65
N SER A 221 25.15 4.15 -11.34
CA SER A 221 25.32 4.27 -12.80
C SER A 221 24.18 3.63 -13.60
N HIS A 222 23.53 2.58 -13.08
CA HIS A 222 22.43 1.91 -13.76
C HIS A 222 21.09 2.61 -13.58
N VAL A 223 20.98 3.62 -12.70
CA VAL A 223 19.72 4.35 -12.47
C VAL A 223 19.21 5.00 -13.74
N GLY A 224 20.09 5.59 -14.55
CA GLY A 224 19.72 6.18 -15.84
C GLY A 224 19.17 5.14 -16.82
N THR A 225 19.83 4.00 -16.93
CA THR A 225 19.41 2.88 -17.78
C THR A 225 18.06 2.31 -17.33
N ASP A 226 17.87 2.10 -16.03
CA ASP A 226 16.60 1.62 -15.46
C ASP A 226 15.45 2.60 -15.70
N LEU A 227 15.73 3.90 -15.60
CA LEU A 227 14.74 4.93 -15.87
C LEU A 227 14.39 4.98 -17.35
N LEU A 228 15.40 4.95 -18.23
CA LEU A 228 15.20 4.88 -19.68
C LEU A 228 14.38 3.65 -20.06
N ALA A 229 14.74 2.45 -19.58
CA ALA A 229 13.98 1.23 -19.82
C ALA A 229 12.53 1.31 -19.30
N ALA A 230 12.29 1.97 -18.15
CA ALA A 230 10.94 2.18 -17.63
C ALA A 230 10.14 3.22 -18.44
N THR A 231 10.80 4.07 -19.22
CA THR A 231 10.21 5.16 -20.00
C THR A 231 10.25 4.93 -21.52
N GLN A 232 11.00 3.94 -22.01
CA GLN A 232 11.09 3.51 -23.40
C GLN A 232 10.38 2.17 -23.54
N SER A 233 9.39 2.12 -24.41
CA SER A 233 8.59 0.91 -24.68
C SER A 233 8.81 0.46 -26.12
N ASP A 234 10.06 0.08 -26.47
CA ASP A 234 10.41 -0.36 -27.83
C ASP A 234 10.42 -1.89 -27.98
N GLY A 235 9.93 -2.64 -26.99
CA GLY A 235 9.72 -4.08 -27.12
C GLY A 235 8.26 -4.39 -27.50
N GLU A 236 8.05 -5.00 -28.66
CA GLU A 236 6.81 -5.67 -29.06
C GLU A 236 6.40 -6.75 -28.04
N ALA A 237 5.85 -6.34 -26.90
CA ALA A 237 5.17 -7.24 -25.99
C ALA A 237 3.77 -7.49 -26.57
N ALA A 238 3.66 -8.55 -27.35
CA ALA A 238 2.44 -9.19 -27.89
C ALA A 238 1.16 -8.40 -27.64
N ASP A 239 0.71 -7.69 -28.68
CA ASP A 239 -0.65 -7.18 -28.92
C ASP A 239 -1.59 -7.16 -27.70
N ASN A 240 -1.26 -6.33 -26.71
CA ASN A 240 -2.14 -6.06 -25.58
C ASN A 240 -3.47 -5.50 -26.11
N LEU A 241 -4.57 -5.77 -25.39
CA LEU A 241 -5.94 -5.36 -25.72
C LEU A 241 -6.11 -3.87 -26.08
N ARG A 242 -5.09 -3.00 -25.89
CA ARG A 242 -5.07 -1.58 -26.31
C ARG A 242 -3.69 -1.07 -26.77
N LYS A 243 -3.68 -0.09 -27.70
CA LYS A 243 -2.53 0.81 -27.98
C LYS A 243 -2.37 1.92 -26.90
N ALA A 244 -3.45 2.23 -26.17
CA ALA A 244 -3.45 3.14 -25.01
C ALA A 244 -2.60 2.62 -23.82
N ASP A 245 -2.13 1.38 -23.89
CA ASP A 245 -1.27 0.79 -22.87
C ASP A 245 0.17 1.28 -22.92
N ALA A 246 0.71 1.76 -24.05
CA ALA A 246 2.12 2.20 -24.08
C ALA A 246 2.39 3.39 -23.13
N LEU A 247 1.56 4.43 -23.18
CA LEU A 247 1.65 5.57 -22.25
C LEU A 247 1.37 5.13 -20.80
N THR A 248 0.34 4.31 -20.60
CA THR A 248 -0.02 3.79 -19.28
C THR A 248 1.09 2.93 -18.69
N MET A 249 1.78 2.14 -19.52
CA MET A 249 2.94 1.32 -19.17
C MET A 249 4.14 2.18 -18.83
N ARG A 250 4.49 3.18 -19.65
CA ARG A 250 5.56 4.14 -19.33
C ARG A 250 5.29 4.85 -18.01
N ARG A 251 4.06 5.32 -17.80
CA ARG A 251 3.63 5.96 -16.53
C ARG A 251 3.73 5.00 -15.35
N ALA A 252 3.27 3.76 -15.50
CA ALA A 252 3.35 2.74 -14.47
C ALA A 252 4.80 2.37 -14.12
N GLY A 253 5.64 2.14 -15.13
CA GLY A 253 7.07 1.84 -14.96
C GLY A 253 7.79 2.96 -14.24
N PHE A 254 7.63 4.21 -14.69
CA PHE A 254 8.18 5.38 -14.01
C PHE A 254 7.64 5.53 -12.58
N ALA A 255 6.35 5.32 -12.36
CA ALA A 255 5.73 5.42 -11.04
C ALA A 255 6.27 4.38 -10.05
N ILE A 256 6.55 3.15 -10.50
CA ILE A 256 7.20 2.10 -9.71
C ILE A 256 8.61 2.52 -9.33
N LYS A 257 9.41 2.99 -10.29
CA LYS A 257 10.78 3.46 -10.01
C LYS A 257 10.78 4.62 -9.03
N LEU A 258 9.96 5.65 -9.26
CA LEU A 258 9.85 6.80 -8.34
C LEU A 258 9.37 6.40 -6.94
N ARG A 259 8.40 5.48 -6.84
CA ARG A 259 7.93 4.92 -5.55
C ARG A 259 9.09 4.31 -4.77
N ASP A 260 10.04 3.67 -5.44
CA ASP A 260 11.16 3.03 -4.77
C ASP A 260 12.13 4.07 -4.19
N PHE A 261 12.42 5.15 -4.90
CA PHE A 261 13.18 6.28 -4.35
C PHE A 261 12.46 6.97 -3.19
N GLU A 262 11.14 7.16 -3.27
CA GLU A 262 10.34 7.71 -2.16
C GLU A 262 10.33 6.80 -0.93
N ALA A 263 10.41 5.47 -1.11
CA ALA A 263 10.53 4.56 0.01
C ALA A 263 11.90 4.68 0.69
N TYR A 264 12.98 4.80 -0.08
CA TYR A 264 14.32 5.04 0.45
C TYR A 264 14.42 6.39 1.17
N GLU A 265 13.78 7.45 0.64
CA GLU A 265 13.68 8.74 1.33
C GLU A 265 13.07 8.56 2.72
N ARG A 266 11.94 7.87 2.82
CA ARG A 266 11.22 7.72 4.08
C ARG A 266 11.92 6.79 5.08
N ASP A 267 12.61 5.76 4.59
CA ASP A 267 13.17 4.69 5.41
C ASP A 267 14.65 4.93 5.80
N LEU A 268 15.38 5.77 5.04
CA LEU A 268 16.81 6.01 5.22
C LEU A 268 17.17 7.50 5.36
N GLN A 269 18.32 7.76 5.98
CA GLN A 269 18.91 9.10 5.92
C GLN A 269 19.37 9.41 4.49
N PRO A 270 19.31 10.67 4.03
CA PRO A 270 19.66 10.99 2.65
C PRO A 270 21.07 10.51 2.34
N GLU A 271 22.06 10.77 3.19
CA GLU A 271 23.47 10.47 2.94
C GLU A 271 23.71 9.01 2.48
N ALA A 272 22.94 8.05 3.02
CA ALA A 272 23.09 6.61 2.75
C ALA A 272 22.80 6.19 1.28
N TRP A 273 22.06 6.99 0.51
CA TRP A 273 21.66 6.66 -0.87
C TRP A 273 21.83 7.84 -1.84
N ARG A 274 22.75 8.76 -1.52
CA ARG A 274 23.02 9.99 -2.27
C ARG A 274 23.34 9.78 -3.74
N GLU A 275 24.22 8.85 -4.04
CA GLU A 275 24.64 8.61 -5.43
C GLU A 275 23.45 8.18 -6.31
N HIS A 276 22.61 7.29 -5.80
CA HIS A 276 21.43 6.78 -6.51
C HIS A 276 20.43 7.89 -6.79
N ARG A 277 20.09 8.73 -5.80
CA ARG A 277 19.12 9.82 -6.02
C ARG A 277 19.65 10.92 -6.93
N GLN A 278 20.94 11.23 -6.85
CA GLN A 278 21.53 12.23 -7.74
C GLN A 278 21.57 11.72 -9.19
N ALA A 279 21.85 10.43 -9.39
CA ALA A 279 21.72 9.80 -10.70
C ALA A 279 20.28 9.84 -11.21
N PHE A 280 19.28 9.60 -10.35
CA PHE A 280 17.87 9.74 -10.70
C PHE A 280 17.50 11.15 -11.14
N PHE A 281 17.88 12.19 -10.38
CA PHE A 281 17.57 13.56 -10.77
C PHE A 281 18.24 13.97 -12.09
N ARG A 282 19.49 13.56 -12.33
CA ARG A 282 20.16 13.79 -13.62
C ARG A 282 19.40 13.12 -14.76
N ALA A 283 19.04 11.85 -14.61
CA ALA A 283 18.30 11.10 -15.61
C ALA A 283 16.90 11.70 -15.85
N PHE A 284 16.22 12.17 -14.80
CA PHE A 284 14.93 12.85 -14.92
C PHE A 284 15.04 14.14 -15.75
N VAL A 285 16.04 14.98 -15.49
CA VAL A 285 16.27 16.20 -16.28
C VAL A 285 16.61 15.86 -17.73
N GLN A 286 17.47 14.87 -17.97
CA GLN A 286 17.96 14.51 -19.30
C GLN A 286 16.93 13.79 -20.18
N HIS A 287 16.06 12.97 -19.58
CA HIS A 287 15.19 12.05 -20.34
C HIS A 287 13.71 12.29 -20.12
N VAL A 288 13.30 13.02 -19.07
CA VAL A 288 11.88 13.27 -18.77
C VAL A 288 11.51 14.74 -18.97
N LEU A 289 12.37 15.69 -18.61
CA LEU A 289 12.14 17.13 -18.85
C LEU A 289 12.48 17.55 -20.28
N VAL A 290 12.07 16.75 -21.26
CA VAL A 290 12.28 16.97 -22.69
C VAL A 290 10.99 16.66 -23.46
N LEU A 291 10.81 17.25 -24.64
CA LEU A 291 9.65 16.96 -25.50
C LEU A 291 9.84 15.66 -26.31
N PRO A 292 8.79 14.84 -26.52
CA PRO A 292 7.44 14.98 -25.96
C PRO A 292 7.28 14.38 -24.54
N GLN A 293 8.31 13.70 -24.03
CA GLN A 293 8.27 12.86 -22.83
C GLN A 293 7.74 13.56 -21.56
N PHE A 294 7.94 14.86 -21.43
CA PHE A 294 7.43 15.63 -20.31
C PHE A 294 5.91 15.50 -20.15
N PHE A 295 5.14 15.61 -21.22
CA PHE A 295 3.67 15.58 -21.12
C PHE A 295 3.16 14.20 -20.70
N ASP A 296 3.87 13.14 -21.10
CA ASP A 296 3.60 11.77 -20.67
C ASP A 296 3.76 11.62 -19.15
N LEU A 297 4.76 12.26 -18.55
CA LEU A 297 5.16 12.02 -17.15
C LEU A 297 4.95 13.23 -16.21
N SER A 298 4.38 14.33 -16.70
CA SER A 298 4.20 15.60 -15.97
C SER A 298 3.46 15.46 -14.64
N VAL A 299 2.53 14.51 -14.54
CA VAL A 299 1.80 14.17 -13.30
C VAL A 299 2.74 13.76 -12.14
N TYR A 300 3.95 13.32 -12.43
CA TYR A 300 4.94 12.91 -11.43
C TYR A 300 5.94 14.00 -11.06
N LEU A 301 5.96 15.14 -11.77
CA LEU A 301 6.82 16.28 -11.44
C LEU A 301 6.69 16.73 -9.97
N PRO A 302 5.48 16.87 -9.39
CA PRO A 302 5.32 17.26 -7.98
C PRO A 302 6.06 16.33 -7.02
N ARG A 303 6.02 15.02 -7.30
CA ARG A 303 6.65 13.98 -6.47
C ARG A 303 8.18 14.07 -6.54
N VAL A 304 8.74 14.28 -7.74
CA VAL A 304 10.19 14.46 -7.92
C VAL A 304 10.71 15.73 -7.24
N ILE A 305 9.98 16.84 -7.34
CA ILE A 305 10.33 18.10 -6.65
C ILE A 305 10.29 17.92 -5.13
N ARG A 306 9.25 17.27 -4.61
CA ARG A 306 9.14 16.97 -3.18
C ARG A 306 10.30 16.10 -2.71
N LEU A 307 10.66 15.07 -3.47
CA LEU A 307 11.80 14.19 -3.17
C LEU A 307 13.11 14.98 -3.06
N ALA A 308 13.43 15.82 -4.06
CA ALA A 308 14.63 16.65 -4.06
C ALA A 308 14.64 17.66 -2.89
N THR A 309 13.48 18.26 -2.60
CA THR A 309 13.34 19.25 -1.53
C THR A 309 13.49 18.61 -0.14
N ALA A 310 12.84 17.47 0.10
CA ALA A 310 12.89 16.76 1.38
C ALA A 310 14.29 16.21 1.72
N CYS A 311 15.08 15.90 0.68
CA CYS A 311 16.47 15.46 0.80
C CYS A 311 17.49 16.61 0.79
N GLU A 312 17.05 17.87 0.73
CA GLU A 312 17.90 19.06 0.67
C GLU A 312 18.86 19.12 -0.55
N ASP A 313 18.54 18.41 -1.66
CA ASP A 313 19.32 18.41 -2.90
C ASP A 313 19.02 19.66 -3.76
N PHE A 314 19.25 20.84 -3.20
CA PHE A 314 18.88 22.11 -3.81
C PHE A 314 19.60 22.40 -5.13
N SER A 315 20.79 21.82 -5.34
CA SER A 315 21.49 21.86 -6.63
C SER A 315 20.70 21.12 -7.73
N ALA A 316 20.24 19.90 -7.43
CA ALA A 316 19.42 19.11 -8.35
C ALA A 316 18.04 19.75 -8.56
N LEU A 317 17.44 20.29 -7.50
CA LEU A 317 16.21 21.08 -7.61
C LEU A 317 16.39 22.26 -8.58
N ARG A 318 17.50 23.00 -8.48
CA ARG A 318 17.78 24.12 -9.40
C ARG A 318 17.94 23.65 -10.85
N GLN A 319 18.55 22.48 -11.08
CA GLN A 319 18.64 21.87 -12.42
C GLN A 319 17.27 21.50 -12.98
N ILE A 320 16.39 20.93 -12.17
CA ILE A 320 14.99 20.63 -12.55
C ILE A 320 14.26 21.91 -12.96
N LEU A 321 14.38 22.99 -12.16
CA LEU A 321 13.74 24.27 -12.45
C LEU A 321 14.22 24.89 -13.76
N ARG A 322 15.53 24.87 -14.02
CA ARG A 322 16.10 25.32 -15.31
C ARG A 322 15.61 24.48 -16.48
N GLY A 323 15.51 23.16 -16.31
CA GLY A 323 14.94 22.27 -17.32
C GLY A 323 13.49 22.61 -17.65
N LEU A 324 12.68 22.95 -16.65
CA LEU A 324 11.29 23.39 -16.85
C LEU A 324 11.21 24.73 -17.58
N GLU A 325 12.08 25.69 -17.27
CA GLU A 325 12.13 26.99 -17.97
C GLU A 325 12.51 26.82 -19.45
N GLN A 326 13.48 25.95 -19.73
CA GLN A 326 13.87 25.58 -21.09
C GLN A 326 12.72 24.89 -21.84
N LEU A 327 12.02 23.95 -21.18
CA LEU A 327 10.85 23.28 -21.74
C LEU A 327 9.73 24.29 -22.07
N CYS A 328 9.43 25.23 -21.18
CA CYS A 328 8.46 26.30 -21.43
C CYS A 328 8.83 27.13 -22.66
N THR A 329 10.12 27.38 -22.87
CA THR A 329 10.64 28.09 -24.05
C THR A 329 10.44 27.26 -25.32
N GLN A 330 10.76 25.97 -25.27
CA GLN A 330 10.57 25.04 -26.39
C GLN A 330 9.09 24.90 -26.79
N VAL A 331 8.18 24.78 -25.81
CA VAL A 331 6.73 24.73 -26.08
C VAL A 331 6.24 26.03 -26.71
N SER A 332 6.69 27.18 -26.21
CA SER A 332 6.32 28.49 -26.76
C SER A 332 6.78 28.67 -28.22
N GLN A 333 7.94 28.15 -28.58
CA GLN A 333 8.57 28.36 -29.89
C GLN A 333 8.25 27.26 -30.91
N GLY A 334 7.94 26.05 -30.47
CA GLY A 334 7.91 24.85 -31.31
C GLY A 334 6.66 23.98 -31.20
N CYS A 335 5.59 24.45 -30.54
CA CYS A 335 4.34 23.69 -30.42
C CYS A 335 3.13 24.54 -30.81
N GLU A 336 2.16 23.90 -31.43
CA GLU A 336 0.81 24.45 -31.59
C GLU A 336 -0.03 24.11 -30.35
N LEU A 337 -0.75 25.10 -29.82
CA LEU A 337 -1.57 24.96 -28.62
C LEU A 337 -3.05 24.98 -28.98
N SER A 338 -3.82 24.04 -28.44
CA SER A 338 -5.28 23.98 -28.59
C SER A 338 -5.93 23.32 -27.37
N ILE A 339 -7.19 23.65 -27.10
CA ILE A 339 -7.99 22.97 -26.09
C ILE A 339 -8.74 21.82 -26.75
N LYS A 340 -8.59 20.62 -26.18
CA LYS A 340 -9.28 19.41 -26.67
C LYS A 340 -10.80 19.63 -26.64
N ALA A 341 -11.46 19.24 -27.73
CA ALA A 341 -12.91 19.40 -27.96
C ALA A 341 -13.42 20.86 -28.04
N CYS A 342 -12.51 21.85 -28.06
CA CYS A 342 -12.86 23.24 -28.33
C CYS A 342 -12.67 23.55 -29.82
N PRO A 343 -13.67 24.13 -30.51
CA PRO A 343 -13.52 24.60 -31.88
C PRO A 343 -12.35 25.59 -32.01
N ALA A 344 -11.69 25.61 -33.17
CA ALA A 344 -10.54 26.49 -33.40
C ALA A 344 -10.88 27.98 -33.18
N GLU A 345 -12.11 28.37 -33.49
CA GLU A 345 -12.64 29.74 -33.39
C GLU A 345 -12.87 30.18 -31.93
N ASP A 346 -13.16 29.23 -31.04
CA ASP A 346 -13.43 29.48 -29.62
C ASP A 346 -12.18 29.29 -28.74
N ASN A 347 -11.06 28.84 -29.33
CA ASN A 347 -9.83 28.67 -28.58
C ASN A 347 -9.31 30.04 -28.08
N PRO A 348 -8.89 30.13 -26.81
CA PRO A 348 -8.19 31.32 -26.32
C PRO A 348 -6.92 31.60 -27.13
N SER A 349 -6.38 32.81 -27.03
CA SER A 349 -5.14 33.14 -27.73
C SER A 349 -3.97 32.24 -27.31
N HIS A 350 -3.00 32.01 -28.21
CA HIS A 350 -1.80 31.24 -27.92
C HIS A 350 -1.07 31.72 -26.66
N SER A 351 -0.96 33.05 -26.49
CA SER A 351 -0.35 33.67 -25.31
C SER A 351 -1.12 33.37 -24.03
N GLU A 352 -2.46 33.45 -24.07
CA GLU A 352 -3.29 33.19 -22.89
C GLU A 352 -3.21 31.73 -22.44
N MET A 353 -3.27 30.79 -23.39
CA MET A 353 -3.14 29.35 -23.08
C MET A 353 -1.77 29.04 -22.46
N LEU A 354 -0.71 29.59 -23.04
CA LEU A 354 0.66 29.41 -22.55
C LEU A 354 0.83 30.00 -21.15
N GLU A 355 0.32 31.22 -20.91
CA GLU A 355 0.39 31.89 -19.62
C GLU A 355 -0.34 31.09 -18.53
N ARG A 356 -1.57 30.62 -18.81
CA ARG A 356 -2.35 29.79 -17.88
C ARG A 356 -1.63 28.48 -17.54
N TRP A 357 -1.09 27.80 -18.54
CA TRP A 357 -0.35 26.55 -18.34
C TRP A 357 0.93 26.77 -17.52
N GLN A 358 1.75 27.78 -17.87
CA GLN A 358 2.96 28.11 -17.13
C GLN A 358 2.65 28.51 -15.68
N LYS A 359 1.60 29.32 -15.47
CA LYS A 359 1.14 29.70 -14.13
C LYS A 359 0.77 28.48 -13.29
N GLN A 360 0.01 27.54 -13.86
CA GLN A 360 -0.35 26.30 -13.17
C GLN A 360 0.90 25.44 -12.86
N LEU A 361 1.82 25.33 -13.81
CA LEU A 361 3.06 24.58 -13.66
C LEU A 361 3.91 25.13 -12.52
N PHE A 362 4.20 26.43 -12.51
CA PHE A 362 5.04 27.05 -11.48
C PHE A 362 4.33 27.20 -10.12
N THR A 363 3.00 27.30 -10.10
CA THR A 363 2.20 27.18 -8.86
C THR A 363 2.40 25.80 -8.25
N THR A 364 2.28 24.74 -9.07
CA THR A 364 2.49 23.35 -8.64
C THR A 364 3.92 23.12 -8.14
N VAL A 365 4.92 23.70 -8.80
CA VAL A 365 6.33 23.69 -8.37
C VAL A 365 6.48 24.32 -6.98
N ARG A 366 6.00 25.56 -6.81
CA ARG A 366 6.08 26.30 -5.54
C ARG A 366 5.39 25.55 -4.41
N GLU A 367 4.20 25.02 -4.66
CA GLU A 367 3.44 24.23 -3.68
C GLU A 367 4.15 22.93 -3.33
N SER A 368 4.80 22.28 -4.30
CA SER A 368 5.56 21.06 -4.08
C SER A 368 6.81 21.30 -3.24
N ILE A 369 7.54 22.39 -3.50
CA ILE A 369 8.66 22.83 -2.66
C ILE A 369 8.14 23.14 -1.25
N SER A 370 7.07 23.94 -1.14
CA SER A 370 6.48 24.31 0.15
C SER A 370 6.02 23.11 0.95
N ALA A 371 5.37 22.12 0.33
CA ALA A 371 4.87 20.95 1.02
C ALA A 371 6.00 20.06 1.59
N ALA A 372 7.15 20.01 0.92
CA ALA A 372 8.29 19.17 1.29
C ALA A 372 9.43 19.90 2.00
N PHE A 373 9.33 21.23 2.17
CA PHE A 373 10.41 22.03 2.72
C PHE A 373 10.73 21.62 4.16
N PRO A 374 11.99 21.28 4.50
CA PRO A 374 12.31 20.87 5.86
C PRO A 374 12.02 21.97 6.89
N PRO A 375 11.30 21.66 7.99
CA PRO A 375 11.05 22.62 9.07
C PRO A 375 12.34 23.20 9.68
N ARG A 376 13.44 22.43 9.57
CA ARG A 376 14.80 22.83 9.90
C ARG A 376 15.73 22.22 8.85
N LEU A 377 16.52 23.04 8.19
CA LEU A 377 17.56 22.58 7.26
C LEU A 377 18.78 22.11 8.03
N SER A 378 19.48 21.11 7.49
CA SER A 378 20.84 20.79 7.94
C SER A 378 21.81 21.95 7.66
N LYS A 379 23.02 21.88 8.22
CA LYS A 379 24.07 22.87 7.93
C LYS A 379 24.40 22.89 6.42
N ASP A 380 24.53 21.70 5.84
CA ASP A 380 24.86 21.52 4.42
C ASP A 380 23.69 21.94 3.53
N GLY A 381 22.46 21.60 3.90
CA GLY A 381 21.26 22.03 3.16
C GLY A 381 21.05 23.54 3.19
N LYS A 382 21.34 24.21 4.32
CA LYS A 382 21.32 25.67 4.39
C LYS A 382 22.37 26.27 3.44
N ALA A 383 23.59 25.74 3.41
CA ALA A 383 24.63 26.19 2.49
C ALA A 383 24.23 25.94 1.02
N ALA A 384 23.68 24.77 0.71
CA ALA A 384 23.21 24.42 -0.62
C ALA A 384 22.02 25.29 -1.08
N TRP A 385 21.13 25.67 -0.16
CA TRP A 385 20.05 26.62 -0.45
C TRP A 385 20.61 27.99 -0.85
N LEU A 386 21.52 28.55 -0.06
CA LEU A 386 22.16 29.84 -0.35
C LEU A 386 22.90 29.79 -1.70
N ALA A 387 23.62 28.71 -1.98
CA ALA A 387 24.40 28.58 -3.21
C ALA A 387 23.57 28.41 -4.49
N HIS A 388 22.38 27.81 -4.42
CA HIS A 388 21.65 27.39 -5.63
C HIS A 388 20.23 27.96 -5.77
N MET A 389 19.58 28.30 -4.66
CA MET A 389 18.16 28.66 -4.61
C MET A 389 17.92 30.09 -4.15
N GLU A 390 18.85 30.69 -3.40
CA GLU A 390 18.76 32.11 -3.05
C GLU A 390 18.75 32.99 -4.30
N GLY A 391 17.83 33.96 -4.33
CA GLY A 391 17.61 34.82 -5.50
C GLY A 391 16.97 34.14 -6.71
N TYR A 392 16.56 32.86 -6.63
CA TYR A 392 15.76 32.25 -7.70
C TYR A 392 14.39 32.94 -7.80
N ALA A 393 14.07 33.35 -9.01
CA ALA A 393 12.80 33.96 -9.41
C ALA A 393 12.33 33.23 -10.69
N PRO A 394 11.12 32.65 -10.70
CA PRO A 394 10.56 32.11 -11.94
C PRO A 394 10.43 33.21 -13.00
N ALA A 395 10.68 32.87 -14.27
CA ALA A 395 10.58 33.83 -15.37
C ALA A 395 9.14 34.33 -15.62
N ASN A 396 8.12 33.57 -15.18
CA ASN A 396 6.72 33.96 -15.29
C ASN A 396 6.34 35.01 -14.23
N ILE A 397 5.77 36.14 -14.66
CA ILE A 397 5.45 37.30 -13.80
C ILE A 397 4.52 36.93 -12.65
N ASP A 398 3.46 36.18 -12.92
CA ASP A 398 2.49 35.75 -11.90
C ASP A 398 3.13 34.80 -10.88
N ALA A 399 3.97 33.88 -11.34
CA ALA A 399 4.73 32.99 -10.47
C ALA A 399 5.77 33.75 -9.63
N PHE A 400 6.38 34.80 -10.19
CA PHE A 400 7.31 35.70 -9.51
C PHE A 400 6.64 36.46 -8.37
N LEU A 401 5.49 37.09 -8.62
CA LEU A 401 4.72 37.82 -7.60
C LEU A 401 4.30 36.94 -6.42
N ASN A 402 4.12 35.65 -6.69
CA ASN A 402 3.68 34.64 -5.75
C ASN A 402 4.83 33.87 -5.08
N TRP A 403 6.08 34.19 -5.41
CA TRP A 403 7.27 33.57 -4.82
C TRP A 403 7.59 34.18 -3.46
N TYR A 404 8.01 33.37 -2.48
CA TYR A 404 8.27 33.89 -1.13
C TYR A 404 9.56 34.73 -1.09
N PHE A 405 9.42 36.05 -1.03
CA PHE A 405 10.55 37.01 -0.99
C PHE A 405 11.44 36.91 0.28
N PHE A 406 10.97 36.21 1.34
CA PHE A 406 11.78 35.76 2.48
C PHE A 406 11.96 34.24 2.43
N PRO A 407 12.91 33.71 1.63
CA PRO A 407 12.78 32.40 1.01
C PRO A 407 12.63 31.25 2.01
N ILE A 408 13.56 31.08 2.95
CA ILE A 408 13.54 29.93 3.88
C ILE A 408 12.33 29.99 4.84
N LYS A 409 12.13 31.14 5.50
CA LYS A 409 11.08 31.28 6.51
C LYS A 409 9.67 31.23 5.90
N GLY A 410 9.51 31.76 4.68
CA GLY A 410 8.27 31.67 3.91
C GLY A 410 7.89 30.23 3.61
N PHE A 411 8.82 29.45 3.03
CA PHE A 411 8.59 28.03 2.77
C PHE A 411 8.35 27.23 4.05
N GLN A 412 9.09 27.46 5.13
CA GLN A 412 8.85 26.79 6.42
C GLN A 412 7.49 27.10 7.03
N THR A 413 7.05 28.36 6.95
CA THR A 413 5.74 28.78 7.46
C THR A 413 4.62 28.12 6.67
N GLN A 414 4.74 28.11 5.34
CA GLN A 414 3.76 27.44 4.49
C GLN A 414 3.79 25.92 4.70
N GLN A 415 4.96 25.32 4.88
CA GLN A 415 5.08 23.89 5.15
C GLN A 415 4.37 23.51 6.46
N ALA A 416 4.59 24.27 7.53
CA ALA A 416 3.92 24.05 8.82
C ALA A 416 2.40 24.20 8.71
N ARG A 417 1.93 25.19 7.93
CA ARG A 417 0.50 25.35 7.62
C ARG A 417 -0.02 24.12 6.89
N LEU A 418 0.57 23.73 5.76
CA LEU A 418 0.15 22.57 4.98
C LEU A 418 0.18 21.28 5.82
N PHE A 419 1.19 21.11 6.68
CA PHE A 419 1.27 19.97 7.59
C PHE A 419 0.10 19.93 8.57
N SER A 420 -0.29 21.09 9.11
CA SER A 420 -1.43 21.22 10.03
C SER A 420 -2.76 20.79 9.43
N PHE A 421 -2.89 20.81 8.11
CA PHE A 421 -4.07 20.36 7.35
C PHE A 421 -3.88 18.98 6.70
N ASP A 422 -2.80 18.26 7.03
CA ASP A 422 -2.43 17.01 6.40
C ASP A 422 -2.30 17.11 4.85
N LEU A 423 -1.69 18.21 4.39
CA LEU A 423 -1.39 18.50 2.97
C LEU A 423 0.12 18.61 2.68
N ALA A 424 0.97 18.57 3.70
CA ALA A 424 2.42 18.52 3.52
C ALA A 424 2.91 17.17 2.96
N HIS A 425 4.18 17.10 2.60
CA HIS A 425 4.84 15.87 2.16
C HIS A 425 4.76 14.77 3.22
N MET A 426 5.10 15.12 4.46
CA MET A 426 4.91 14.24 5.61
C MET A 426 3.47 14.30 6.11
N PRO A 427 2.82 13.16 6.39
CA PRO A 427 1.44 13.13 6.86
C PRO A 427 1.34 13.60 8.32
N PHE A 428 0.24 14.29 8.65
CA PHE A 428 0.04 14.88 9.98
C PHE A 428 0.13 13.83 11.10
N ARG A 429 -0.41 12.64 10.87
CA ARG A 429 -0.43 11.52 11.82
C ARG A 429 0.95 11.11 12.35
N PHE A 430 2.04 11.38 11.62
CA PHE A 430 3.37 11.06 12.11
C PHE A 430 3.77 11.88 13.35
N LEU A 431 3.17 13.06 13.57
CA LEU A 431 3.41 13.87 14.76
C LEU A 431 2.93 13.21 16.06
N GLY A 432 1.99 12.28 15.97
CA GLY A 432 1.43 11.57 17.12
C GLY A 432 2.06 10.21 17.39
N LEU A 433 2.80 9.64 16.43
CA LEU A 433 3.49 8.35 16.60
C LEU A 433 4.75 8.48 17.46
N PRO A 434 5.21 7.40 18.11
CA PRO A 434 6.51 7.36 18.79
C PRO A 434 7.66 7.78 17.86
N GLU A 435 8.64 8.50 18.39
CA GLU A 435 9.71 9.09 17.57
C GLU A 435 10.56 8.04 16.85
N GLU A 436 10.71 6.86 17.45
CA GLU A 436 11.46 5.73 16.91
C GLU A 436 10.78 5.09 15.69
N MET A 437 9.47 5.33 15.52
CA MET A 437 8.67 4.74 14.45
C MET A 437 8.59 5.58 13.18
N VAL A 438 9.02 6.85 13.24
CA VAL A 438 8.94 7.75 12.10
C VAL A 438 10.18 8.61 12.03
N ALA A 439 10.72 8.76 10.81
CA ALA A 439 11.77 9.73 10.58
C ALA A 439 11.24 11.12 10.98
N GLN A 440 11.92 11.78 11.91
CA GLN A 440 11.54 13.12 12.39
C GLN A 440 11.80 14.22 11.34
N ARG A 441 12.51 13.89 10.25
CA ARG A 441 12.75 14.80 9.13
C ARG A 441 11.42 15.19 8.49
N GLY A 442 11.23 16.49 8.25
CA GLY A 442 10.01 17.00 7.63
C GLY A 442 8.82 17.18 8.59
N ILE A 443 8.92 16.78 9.86
CA ILE A 443 7.86 16.95 10.87
C ILE A 443 8.06 18.28 11.63
N PRO A 444 7.14 19.24 11.53
CA PRO A 444 7.22 20.50 12.28
C PRO A 444 7.10 20.29 13.80
N ALA A 445 7.53 21.29 14.57
CA ALA A 445 7.31 21.29 16.01
C ALA A 445 5.80 21.29 16.31
N ARG A 446 5.37 20.47 17.28
CA ARG A 446 3.94 20.29 17.64
C ARG A 446 3.16 21.59 17.85
N LYS A 447 3.80 22.61 18.42
CA LYS A 447 3.22 23.95 18.67
C LYS A 447 2.81 24.72 17.40
N THR A 448 3.29 24.30 16.24
CA THR A 448 2.95 24.92 14.95
C THR A 448 1.64 24.39 14.36
N ALA A 449 1.13 23.27 14.89
CA ALA A 449 -0.12 22.67 14.46
C ALA A 449 -1.33 23.53 14.87
N THR A 450 -2.20 23.85 13.92
CA THR A 450 -3.42 24.64 14.16
C THR A 450 -4.61 23.76 14.54
N SER A 451 -5.41 24.23 15.51
CA SER A 451 -6.64 23.55 15.96
C SER A 451 -7.90 24.17 15.34
N CYS A 452 -8.92 23.35 15.12
CA CYS A 452 -10.22 23.77 14.63
C CYS A 452 -11.12 24.17 15.82
N THR A 453 -11.56 25.43 15.85
CA THR A 453 -12.40 25.97 16.93
C THR A 453 -13.90 25.76 16.69
N HIS A 454 -14.30 25.46 15.45
CA HIS A 454 -15.70 25.29 15.02
C HIS A 454 -16.03 23.83 14.66
N ALA A 455 -15.32 22.87 15.25
CA ALA A 455 -15.47 21.45 14.91
C ALA A 455 -16.90 20.92 15.18
N THR A 456 -17.56 21.44 16.22
CA THR A 456 -18.96 21.15 16.59
C THR A 456 -19.97 21.57 15.51
N ASP A 457 -19.63 22.58 14.72
CA ASP A 457 -20.51 23.08 13.66
C ASP A 457 -20.36 22.26 12.36
N LEU A 458 -19.27 21.47 12.26
CA LEU A 458 -18.84 20.79 11.03
C LEU A 458 -19.03 19.28 11.07
N LEU A 459 -18.99 18.66 12.25
CA LEU A 459 -18.92 17.20 12.40
C LEU A 459 -19.92 16.69 13.45
N PRO A 460 -20.47 15.48 13.26
CA PRO A 460 -21.33 14.83 14.26
C PRO A 460 -20.59 14.57 15.59
N ASP A 461 -21.34 14.56 16.69
CA ASP A 461 -20.81 14.33 18.05
C ASP A 461 -20.03 13.02 18.18
N SER A 462 -20.48 11.94 17.52
CA SER A 462 -19.80 10.64 17.53
C SER A 462 -18.38 10.69 16.94
N VAL A 463 -18.18 11.49 15.89
CA VAL A 463 -16.87 11.72 15.27
C VAL A 463 -16.00 12.59 16.17
N LEU A 464 -16.59 13.59 16.83
CA LEU A 464 -15.88 14.49 17.73
C LEU A 464 -15.40 13.77 18.99
N GLU A 465 -16.21 12.90 19.58
CA GLU A 465 -15.85 12.09 20.74
C GLU A 465 -14.61 11.23 20.46
N GLY A 466 -14.66 10.44 19.38
CA GLY A 466 -13.51 9.63 18.94
C GLY A 466 -12.27 10.47 18.64
N SER A 467 -12.45 11.63 17.98
CA SER A 467 -11.35 12.55 17.70
C SER A 467 -10.71 13.14 18.95
N GLN A 468 -11.50 13.44 19.99
CA GLN A 468 -11.02 13.93 21.28
C GLN A 468 -10.24 12.85 22.03
N VAL A 469 -10.70 11.60 22.01
CA VAL A 469 -9.99 10.46 22.60
C VAL A 469 -8.62 10.29 21.90
N LEU A 470 -8.60 10.30 20.58
CA LEU A 470 -7.36 10.18 19.82
C LEU A 470 -6.41 11.36 20.07
N ALA A 471 -6.93 12.60 20.14
CA ALA A 471 -6.13 13.77 20.49
C ALA A 471 -5.43 13.61 21.85
N LYS A 472 -6.10 13.01 22.84
CA LYS A 472 -5.50 12.67 24.15
C LYS A 472 -4.39 11.63 24.01
N TRP A 473 -4.59 10.56 23.22
CA TRP A 473 -3.55 9.54 23.00
C TRP A 473 -2.26 10.14 22.43
N ILE A 474 -2.39 11.10 21.50
CA ILE A 474 -1.24 11.79 20.89
C ILE A 474 -0.78 13.03 21.67
N ARG A 475 -1.36 13.28 22.85
CA ARG A 475 -1.05 14.39 23.78
C ARG A 475 -1.23 15.78 23.15
N PHE A 476 -2.38 16.00 22.53
CA PHE A 476 -2.86 17.29 22.05
C PHE A 476 -3.95 17.85 22.98
N LYS A 477 -3.95 19.18 23.21
CA LYS A 477 -4.92 19.86 24.08
C LYS A 477 -6.22 20.28 23.35
N GLY A 478 -6.25 20.22 22.03
CA GLY A 478 -7.40 20.58 21.19
C GLY A 478 -7.53 19.63 19.99
N LEU A 479 -8.41 19.95 19.06
CA LEU A 479 -8.66 19.15 17.86
C LEU A 479 -7.91 19.76 16.65
N PRO A 480 -6.75 19.20 16.25
CA PRO A 480 -6.02 19.70 15.10
C PRO A 480 -6.75 19.44 13.78
N HIS A 481 -6.64 20.36 12.82
CA HIS A 481 -7.29 20.20 11.51
C HIS A 481 -6.87 18.91 10.79
N GLY A 482 -5.58 18.59 10.82
CA GLY A 482 -5.01 17.38 10.22
C GLY A 482 -5.41 16.08 10.90
N LEU A 483 -6.16 16.14 12.00
CA LEU A 483 -6.84 14.98 12.60
C LEU A 483 -8.29 14.88 12.14
N LEU A 484 -9.03 15.99 12.16
CA LEU A 484 -10.45 16.03 11.80
C LEU A 484 -10.70 15.83 10.30
N PHE A 485 -9.82 16.38 9.46
CA PHE A 485 -9.93 16.37 8.00
C PHE A 485 -8.71 15.69 7.37
N ALA A 486 -8.25 14.59 7.97
CA ALA A 486 -7.06 13.88 7.52
C ALA A 486 -7.25 13.31 6.10
N THR A 487 -6.33 13.61 5.19
CA THR A 487 -6.27 12.97 3.87
C THR A 487 -5.55 11.63 3.93
N ARG A 488 -4.70 11.43 4.95
CA ARG A 488 -3.91 10.23 5.25
C ARG A 488 -4.07 9.90 6.74
N PRO A 489 -5.26 9.46 7.18
CA PRO A 489 -5.55 9.15 8.58
C PRO A 489 -4.69 8.01 9.13
N TYR A 490 -4.68 7.85 10.47
CA TYR A 490 -4.06 6.68 11.12
C TYR A 490 -4.64 5.39 10.55
N ASN A 491 -3.77 4.40 10.36
CA ASN A 491 -4.22 3.04 10.05
C ASN A 491 -4.44 2.25 11.34
N LEU A 492 -5.20 1.15 11.25
CA LEU A 492 -5.55 0.31 12.40
C LEU A 492 -4.32 -0.18 13.19
N PRO A 493 -3.25 -0.72 12.55
CA PRO A 493 -2.01 -1.08 13.25
C PRO A 493 -1.42 0.04 14.12
N GLU A 494 -1.45 1.28 13.63
CA GLU A 494 -0.95 2.44 14.37
C GLU A 494 -1.82 2.78 15.58
N LEU A 495 -3.14 2.60 15.48
CA LEU A 495 -4.04 2.82 16.61
C LEU A 495 -3.79 1.83 17.75
N PHE A 496 -3.50 0.56 17.44
CA PHE A 496 -3.07 -0.44 18.44
C PHE A 496 -1.76 -0.07 19.15
N ILE A 497 -0.90 0.69 18.48
CA ILE A 497 0.37 1.17 19.07
C ILE A 497 0.14 2.38 19.98
N LEU A 498 -0.76 3.29 19.57
CA LEU A 498 -1.09 4.50 20.32
C LEU A 498 -1.89 4.20 21.59
N ASN A 499 -2.81 3.24 21.52
CA ASN A 499 -3.60 2.83 22.66
C ASN A 499 -2.87 1.75 23.48
N LYS A 500 -2.27 2.13 24.60
CA LYS A 500 -1.58 1.19 25.50
C LYS A 500 -2.50 0.11 26.09
N ALA A 501 -3.80 0.38 26.14
CA ALA A 501 -4.82 -0.52 26.66
C ALA A 501 -5.64 -1.16 25.52
N ALA A 502 -5.14 -1.21 24.29
CA ALA A 502 -5.91 -1.62 23.11
C ALA A 502 -6.57 -3.01 23.21
N TYR A 503 -6.05 -3.87 24.08
CA TYR A 503 -6.52 -5.25 24.28
C TYR A 503 -7.31 -5.44 25.57
N ASP A 504 -7.50 -4.37 26.34
CA ASP A 504 -8.25 -4.41 27.60
C ASP A 504 -9.73 -4.13 27.29
N ALA A 505 -10.63 -4.96 27.82
CA ALA A 505 -12.08 -4.82 27.58
C ALA A 505 -12.61 -3.41 27.94
N ALA A 506 -12.06 -2.78 28.98
CA ALA A 506 -12.43 -1.43 29.41
C ALA A 506 -12.08 -0.33 28.39
N ALA A 507 -11.13 -0.57 27.48
CA ALA A 507 -10.71 0.39 26.46
C ALA A 507 -11.37 0.14 25.09
N HIS A 508 -12.21 -0.89 24.97
CA HIS A 508 -12.83 -1.27 23.70
C HIS A 508 -13.73 -0.16 23.15
N GLY A 509 -14.59 0.44 23.98
CA GLY A 509 -15.46 1.56 23.56
C GLY A 509 -14.67 2.79 23.10
N ALA A 510 -13.57 3.11 23.77
CA ALA A 510 -12.68 4.20 23.34
C ALA A 510 -12.03 3.90 21.97
N MET A 511 -11.64 2.64 21.73
CA MET A 511 -11.10 2.22 20.45
C MET A 511 -12.16 2.25 19.33
N GLN A 512 -13.40 1.81 19.61
CA GLN A 512 -14.53 1.91 18.68
C GLN A 512 -14.79 3.35 18.24
N ALA A 513 -14.90 4.28 19.20
CA ALA A 513 -15.11 5.69 18.91
C ALA A 513 -13.98 6.28 18.04
N VAL A 514 -12.72 5.96 18.35
CA VAL A 514 -11.57 6.41 17.56
C VAL A 514 -11.59 5.84 16.15
N VAL A 515 -11.89 4.55 15.98
CA VAL A 515 -11.95 3.94 14.64
C VAL A 515 -13.10 4.51 13.83
N LEU A 516 -14.27 4.74 14.43
CA LEU A 516 -15.38 5.42 13.77
C LEU A 516 -14.97 6.81 13.28
N ALA A 517 -14.38 7.63 14.16
CA ALA A 517 -13.95 8.98 13.81
C ALA A 517 -12.90 9.02 12.68
N VAL A 518 -11.97 8.06 12.65
CA VAL A 518 -10.83 8.08 11.73
C VAL A 518 -11.11 7.31 10.43
N ARG A 519 -11.96 6.29 10.48
CA ARG A 519 -12.16 5.32 9.39
C ARG A 519 -13.60 5.24 8.88
N GLY A 520 -14.56 5.80 9.61
CA GLY A 520 -15.98 5.82 9.23
C GLY A 520 -16.72 4.50 9.45
N PHE A 521 -16.18 3.59 10.26
CA PHE A 521 -16.86 2.35 10.66
C PHE A 521 -16.52 1.99 12.11
N GLU A 522 -17.34 1.15 12.74
CA GLU A 522 -17.15 0.72 14.13
C GLU A 522 -16.38 -0.61 14.21
N LEU A 523 -15.55 -0.75 15.25
CA LEU A 523 -14.93 -2.03 15.59
C LEU A 523 -16.01 -2.98 16.11
N GLY A 524 -16.10 -4.19 15.54
CA GLY A 524 -16.99 -5.23 16.05
C GLY A 524 -16.50 -5.86 17.35
N ASP A 525 -17.38 -6.64 17.99
CA ASP A 525 -17.12 -7.34 19.26
C ASP A 525 -16.01 -8.40 19.16
N ALA A 526 -15.70 -8.86 17.94
CA ALA A 526 -14.62 -9.80 17.65
C ALA A 526 -13.23 -9.13 17.60
N ALA A 527 -13.08 -7.89 18.07
CA ALA A 527 -11.78 -7.24 18.13
C ALA A 527 -10.81 -8.00 19.07
N PRO A 528 -9.50 -8.00 18.77
CA PRO A 528 -8.52 -8.68 19.63
C PRO A 528 -8.55 -8.17 21.07
N ALA A 529 -8.63 -9.08 22.05
CA ALA A 529 -8.72 -8.74 23.47
C ALA A 529 -8.20 -9.86 24.38
N PHE A 530 -7.75 -9.50 25.58
CA PHE A 530 -7.42 -10.49 26.61
C PHE A 530 -8.68 -11.12 27.20
N ASP A 531 -8.69 -12.44 27.32
CA ASP A 531 -9.74 -13.15 28.04
C ASP A 531 -9.51 -13.16 29.57
N LYS A 532 -10.47 -13.72 30.31
CA LYS A 532 -10.41 -13.86 31.77
C LYS A 532 -9.26 -14.72 32.30
N HIS A 533 -8.62 -15.50 31.42
CA HIS A 533 -7.47 -16.34 31.73
C HIS A 533 -6.14 -15.68 31.37
N GLY A 534 -6.17 -14.45 30.84
CA GLY A 534 -4.98 -13.70 30.43
C GLY A 534 -4.41 -14.13 29.08
N VAL A 535 -5.19 -14.83 28.24
CA VAL A 535 -4.81 -15.17 26.86
C VAL A 535 -5.32 -14.09 25.92
N LEU A 536 -4.45 -13.58 25.04
CA LEU A 536 -4.84 -12.62 24.01
C LEU A 536 -5.53 -13.36 22.86
N GLN A 537 -6.83 -13.16 22.72
CA GLN A 537 -7.66 -13.74 21.67
C GLN A 537 -7.57 -12.87 20.41
N ILE A 538 -7.23 -13.46 19.28
CA ILE A 538 -7.06 -12.78 17.99
C ILE A 538 -7.79 -13.60 16.92
N PRO A 539 -9.06 -13.28 16.63
CA PRO A 539 -9.85 -13.99 15.63
C PRO A 539 -9.25 -13.83 14.23
N ASP A 540 -9.09 -14.94 13.51
CA ASP A 540 -8.42 -14.95 12.21
C ASP A 540 -8.87 -16.14 11.36
N GLY A 541 -10.04 -16.00 10.72
CA GLY A 541 -10.52 -16.93 9.70
C GLY A 541 -10.85 -18.33 10.19
N GLN A 542 -10.89 -19.27 9.23
CA GLN A 542 -11.23 -20.68 9.49
C GLN A 542 -10.07 -21.44 10.16
N PRO A 543 -10.39 -22.42 11.03
CA PRO A 543 -9.46 -23.40 11.56
C PRO A 543 -8.44 -23.94 10.55
N GLN A 544 -7.16 -23.93 10.92
CA GLN A 544 -6.09 -24.56 10.15
C GLN A 544 -5.43 -25.65 10.98
N SER A 545 -5.25 -26.84 10.39
CA SER A 545 -4.57 -27.95 11.05
C SER A 545 -3.06 -27.80 11.03
N LYS A 546 -2.55 -27.21 9.94
CA LYS A 546 -1.13 -27.08 9.63
C LYS A 546 -0.76 -25.62 9.38
N TYR A 547 0.45 -25.25 9.81
CA TYR A 547 0.97 -23.90 9.67
C TYR A 547 2.36 -23.91 9.05
N ALA A 548 2.51 -23.27 7.90
CA ALA A 548 3.80 -23.00 7.29
C ALA A 548 4.44 -21.76 7.92
N ILE A 549 5.69 -21.89 8.37
CA ILE A 549 6.45 -20.84 9.05
C ILE A 549 7.77 -20.63 8.31
N ALA A 550 7.96 -19.43 7.78
CA ALA A 550 9.21 -18.98 7.20
C ALA A 550 10.16 -18.51 8.30
N VAL A 551 11.26 -19.23 8.49
CA VAL A 551 12.34 -18.88 9.41
C VAL A 551 13.48 -18.27 8.60
N SER A 552 13.90 -17.07 8.99
CA SER A 552 14.96 -16.36 8.27
C SER A 552 16.37 -16.74 8.75
N SER A 553 17.30 -16.64 7.81
CA SER A 553 18.73 -16.52 8.02
C SER A 553 19.11 -15.08 7.65
N TRP A 554 18.94 -14.17 8.61
CA TRP A 554 19.16 -12.73 8.44
C TRP A 554 20.37 -12.29 9.26
N LYS A 555 21.28 -11.51 8.65
CA LYS A 555 22.43 -10.93 9.35
C LYS A 555 22.25 -9.44 9.65
N THR A 556 22.24 -9.10 10.93
CA THR A 556 22.48 -7.76 11.44
C THR A 556 23.95 -7.62 11.82
N GLN A 557 24.64 -6.59 11.31
CA GLN A 557 26.06 -6.43 11.60
C GLN A 557 26.27 -5.88 13.01
N MET A 558 27.37 -6.28 13.66
CA MET A 558 27.75 -5.74 14.98
C MET A 558 27.94 -4.22 14.96
N VAL A 559 28.42 -3.66 13.85
CA VAL A 559 28.56 -2.21 13.66
C VAL A 559 27.21 -1.50 13.58
N SER A 560 26.20 -2.13 12.97
CA SER A 560 24.82 -1.62 12.96
C SER A 560 24.20 -1.66 14.35
N TRP A 561 24.44 -2.75 15.09
CA TRP A 561 24.03 -2.85 16.49
C TRP A 561 24.69 -1.77 17.36
N THR A 562 26.01 -1.55 17.21
CA THR A 562 26.73 -0.49 17.93
C THR A 562 26.15 0.88 17.59
N ALA A 563 25.90 1.15 16.31
CA ALA A 563 25.27 2.40 15.88
C ALA A 563 23.89 2.61 16.52
N SER A 564 23.06 1.56 16.58
CA SER A 564 21.74 1.60 17.23
C SER A 564 21.83 1.90 18.73
N VAL A 565 22.76 1.25 19.45
CA VAL A 565 23.05 1.53 20.87
C VAL A 565 23.51 2.97 21.08
N MET A 566 24.37 3.49 20.20
CA MET A 566 24.97 4.83 20.28
C MET A 566 24.09 5.94 19.66
N ARG A 567 22.90 5.61 19.13
CA ARG A 567 22.03 6.51 18.36
C ARG A 567 22.73 7.19 17.17
N MET A 568 23.59 6.43 16.50
CA MET A 568 24.29 6.85 15.28
C MET A 568 23.58 6.31 14.03
N PRO A 569 23.77 6.93 12.86
CA PRO A 569 23.30 6.39 11.59
C PRO A 569 23.85 4.97 11.36
N ASP A 570 23.04 4.08 10.80
CA ASP A 570 23.47 2.72 10.45
C ASP A 570 24.58 2.76 9.39
N PRO A 571 25.77 2.22 9.66
CA PRO A 571 26.88 2.18 8.71
C PRO A 571 26.67 1.17 7.58
N ASP A 572 25.76 0.20 7.72
CA ASP A 572 25.46 -0.79 6.66
C ASP A 572 24.45 -0.21 5.65
N ALA A 573 24.97 0.51 4.65
CA ALA A 573 24.17 1.11 3.57
C ALA A 573 23.35 0.08 2.76
N GLU A 574 23.79 -1.18 2.72
CA GLU A 574 23.12 -2.25 1.97
C GLU A 574 22.03 -2.96 2.78
N ARG A 575 21.96 -2.74 4.10
CA ARG A 575 21.04 -3.48 5.00
C ARG A 575 19.59 -3.42 4.52
N TYR A 576 19.09 -2.23 4.20
CA TYR A 576 17.71 -2.08 3.71
C TYR A 576 17.49 -2.82 2.38
N ALA A 577 18.43 -2.69 1.44
CA ALA A 577 18.35 -3.37 0.15
C ALA A 577 18.44 -4.90 0.28
N ARG A 578 19.26 -5.42 1.19
CA ARG A 578 19.33 -6.86 1.54
C ARG A 578 18.01 -7.35 2.12
N LEU A 579 17.42 -6.58 3.04
CA LEU A 579 16.13 -6.92 3.65
C LEU A 579 14.99 -6.94 2.61
N CYS A 580 14.91 -5.93 1.73
CA CYS A 580 13.93 -5.93 0.65
C CYS A 580 14.05 -7.18 -0.23
N ARG A 581 15.28 -7.59 -0.59
CA ARG A 581 15.51 -8.83 -1.37
C ARG A 581 15.08 -10.09 -0.63
N LEU A 582 15.36 -10.18 0.67
CA LEU A 582 14.90 -11.30 1.51
C LEU A 582 13.37 -11.41 1.51
N LEU A 583 12.71 -10.27 1.74
CA LEU A 583 11.25 -10.18 1.80
C LEU A 583 10.60 -10.45 0.44
N ASP A 584 11.21 -10.01 -0.66
CA ASP A 584 10.76 -10.34 -2.02
C ASP A 584 10.77 -11.85 -2.27
N GLY A 585 11.79 -12.56 -1.78
CA GLY A 585 11.84 -14.03 -1.85
C GLY A 585 10.62 -14.68 -1.17
N VAL A 586 10.27 -14.20 0.02
CA VAL A 586 9.09 -14.67 0.79
C VAL A 586 7.78 -14.28 0.09
N ILE A 587 7.69 -13.07 -0.47
CA ILE A 587 6.48 -12.57 -1.15
C ILE A 587 6.23 -13.26 -2.50
N ALA A 588 7.31 -13.59 -3.22
CA ALA A 588 7.25 -14.24 -4.53
C ALA A 588 6.91 -15.73 -4.42
N GLN A 589 7.42 -16.41 -3.39
CA GLN A 589 7.20 -17.83 -3.17
C GLN A 589 6.70 -18.10 -1.74
N PRO A 590 5.49 -17.65 -1.39
CA PRO A 590 5.02 -17.77 -0.02
C PRO A 590 4.84 -19.23 0.42
N ARG A 591 4.55 -20.18 -0.49
CA ARG A 591 4.19 -21.58 -0.16
C ARG A 591 3.25 -21.66 1.06
N GLU A 592 2.19 -20.85 1.05
CA GLU A 592 1.22 -20.76 2.15
C GLU A 592 1.80 -20.34 3.52
N SER A 593 3.03 -19.78 3.57
CA SER A 593 3.66 -19.27 4.79
C SER A 593 2.72 -18.32 5.53
N ARG A 594 2.29 -18.72 6.71
CA ARG A 594 1.43 -17.91 7.57
C ARG A 594 2.23 -16.93 8.41
N TYR A 595 3.48 -17.28 8.74
CA TYR A 595 4.36 -16.48 9.57
C TYR A 595 5.73 -16.31 8.93
N LEU A 596 6.32 -15.13 9.09
CA LEU A 596 7.74 -14.86 8.90
C LEU A 596 8.36 -14.49 10.26
N LEU A 597 9.40 -15.21 10.66
CA LEU A 597 10.18 -14.95 11.86
C LEU A 597 11.56 -14.36 11.49
N LEU A 598 11.88 -13.21 12.09
CA LEU A 598 13.20 -12.57 12.04
C LEU A 598 13.87 -12.58 13.43
N PRO A 599 15.22 -12.52 13.48
CA PRO A 599 15.98 -12.56 14.74
C PRO A 599 15.71 -11.41 15.71
N GLU A 600 16.29 -11.52 16.91
CA GLU A 600 16.34 -10.44 17.90
C GLU A 600 17.07 -9.21 17.31
N LEU A 601 16.60 -7.99 17.61
CA LEU A 601 17.14 -6.70 17.11
C LEU A 601 17.28 -6.61 15.57
N ALA A 602 16.54 -7.41 14.80
CA ALA A 602 16.71 -7.50 13.35
C ALA A 602 16.28 -6.22 12.60
N LEU A 603 15.23 -5.53 13.07
CA LEU A 603 14.62 -4.40 12.35
C LEU A 603 14.61 -3.09 13.15
N PRO A 604 14.91 -1.94 12.51
CA PRO A 604 14.52 -0.63 13.00
C PRO A 604 12.99 -0.48 13.11
N ALA A 605 12.51 0.19 14.17
CA ALA A 605 11.08 0.33 14.44
C ALA A 605 10.31 1.06 13.33
N HIS A 606 10.92 2.05 12.66
CA HIS A 606 10.27 2.82 11.61
C HIS A 606 10.04 2.07 10.30
N TRP A 607 10.70 0.92 10.10
CA TRP A 607 10.47 0.05 8.94
C TRP A 607 9.28 -0.90 9.13
N PHE A 608 8.97 -1.24 10.39
CA PHE A 608 8.09 -2.35 10.75
C PHE A 608 6.69 -2.29 10.11
N ILE A 609 5.94 -1.19 10.30
CA ILE A 609 4.53 -1.11 9.85
C ILE A 609 4.41 -1.28 8.33
N ARG A 610 5.38 -0.76 7.57
CA ARG A 610 5.36 -0.86 6.10
C ARG A 610 5.62 -2.28 5.63
N ILE A 611 6.65 -2.92 6.21
CA ILE A 611 6.98 -4.31 5.92
C ILE A 611 5.80 -5.22 6.30
N ALA A 612 5.25 -5.04 7.49
CA ALA A 612 4.11 -5.82 7.97
C ALA A 612 2.90 -5.70 7.03
N ARG A 613 2.56 -4.49 6.56
CA ARG A 613 1.46 -4.30 5.59
C ARG A 613 1.75 -4.90 4.22
N LYS A 614 3.01 -4.90 3.77
CA LYS A 614 3.41 -5.56 2.52
C LYS A 614 3.25 -7.08 2.62
N LEU A 615 3.67 -7.67 3.74
CA LEU A 615 3.51 -9.10 4.04
C LEU A 615 2.04 -9.50 4.22
N GLN A 616 1.24 -8.67 4.90
CA GLN A 616 -0.21 -8.87 5.07
C GLN A 616 -0.95 -8.98 3.73
N GLY A 617 -0.50 -8.23 2.70
CA GLY A 617 -1.05 -8.36 1.34
C GLY A 617 -0.88 -9.74 0.70
N ARG A 618 -0.08 -10.63 1.31
CA ARG A 618 0.08 -12.04 0.96
C ARG A 618 -0.39 -13.00 2.07
N GLY A 619 -1.07 -12.49 3.11
CA GLY A 619 -1.56 -13.28 4.24
C GLY A 619 -0.46 -13.72 5.22
N ILE A 620 0.70 -13.06 5.19
CA ILE A 620 1.87 -13.41 6.02
C ILE A 620 1.92 -12.48 7.23
N SER A 621 1.87 -13.06 8.43
CA SER A 621 2.12 -12.38 9.70
C SER A 621 3.63 -12.25 9.97
N LEU A 622 4.05 -11.16 10.60
CA LEU A 622 5.47 -10.89 10.89
C LEU A 622 5.73 -10.93 12.38
N ILE A 623 6.71 -11.72 12.81
CA ILE A 623 7.26 -11.73 14.17
C ILE A 623 8.75 -11.39 14.06
N THR A 624 9.21 -10.37 14.78
CA THR A 624 10.60 -9.89 14.65
C THR A 624 11.06 -9.19 15.91
N GLY A 625 12.35 -9.30 16.22
CA GLY A 625 13.01 -8.38 17.13
C GLY A 625 13.11 -6.98 16.52
N ILE A 626 12.86 -5.96 17.34
CA ILE A 626 13.07 -4.56 17.00
C ILE A 626 14.30 -4.05 17.72
N GLU A 627 15.10 -3.23 17.04
CA GLU A 627 16.22 -2.50 17.64
C GLU A 627 15.83 -1.78 18.93
N TYR A 628 16.83 -1.49 19.76
CA TYR A 628 16.59 -0.90 21.08
C TYR A 628 15.76 0.38 21.00
N LEU A 629 14.64 0.39 21.73
CA LEU A 629 13.83 1.60 21.87
C LEU A 629 14.37 2.44 23.03
N HIS A 630 14.73 3.66 22.70
CA HIS A 630 15.46 4.59 23.56
C HIS A 630 14.51 5.45 24.40
N VAL A 631 13.99 4.88 25.49
CA VAL A 631 12.98 5.52 26.35
C VAL A 631 13.50 6.81 27.02
N SER A 632 14.76 6.84 27.41
CA SER A 632 15.43 8.01 27.99
C SER A 632 16.93 7.97 27.67
N LYS A 633 17.71 8.96 28.14
CA LYS A 633 19.16 8.99 27.90
C LYS A 633 19.92 7.77 28.47
N GLY A 634 19.40 7.15 29.52
CA GLY A 634 20.07 6.03 30.22
C GLY A 634 19.30 4.72 30.19
N ARG A 635 18.20 4.63 29.42
CA ARG A 635 17.33 3.45 29.44
C ARG A 635 16.87 3.05 28.05
N VAL A 636 16.94 1.74 27.79
CA VAL A 636 16.47 1.11 26.56
C VAL A 636 15.48 -0.03 26.84
N ARG A 637 14.74 -0.41 25.80
CA ARG A 637 13.93 -1.63 25.75
C ARG A 637 14.36 -2.48 24.57
N ASN A 638 14.48 -3.78 24.80
CA ASN A 638 14.57 -4.80 23.76
C ASN A 638 13.18 -5.42 23.61
N GLN A 639 12.63 -5.43 22.39
CA GLN A 639 11.25 -5.83 22.14
C GLN A 639 11.14 -6.79 20.96
N VAL A 640 10.20 -7.72 21.07
CA VAL A 640 9.64 -8.45 19.92
C VAL A 640 8.30 -7.83 19.55
N TRP A 641 8.12 -7.58 18.25
CA TRP A 641 6.85 -7.08 17.70
C TRP A 641 6.25 -8.16 16.81
N ALA A 642 4.96 -8.40 16.98
CA ALA A 642 4.18 -9.31 16.17
C ALA A 642 3.05 -8.54 15.47
N ALA A 643 3.10 -8.52 14.15
CA ALA A 643 2.05 -8.03 13.28
C ALA A 643 1.24 -9.23 12.81
N LEU A 644 0.03 -9.38 13.37
CA LEU A 644 -0.79 -10.57 13.22
C LEU A 644 -2.06 -10.24 12.42
N SER A 645 -2.44 -11.11 11.50
CA SER A 645 -3.70 -11.01 10.78
C SER A 645 -4.88 -11.15 11.74
N HIS A 646 -5.98 -10.47 11.43
CA HIS A 646 -7.24 -10.74 12.12
C HIS A 646 -8.41 -10.33 11.24
N ASP A 647 -9.56 -10.93 11.46
CA ASP A 647 -10.81 -10.61 10.76
C ASP A 647 -11.90 -10.12 11.70
N GLY A 648 -11.56 -9.82 12.96
CA GLY A 648 -12.45 -9.26 13.99
C GLY A 648 -13.18 -7.95 13.63
N LEU A 649 -12.93 -7.40 12.44
CA LEU A 649 -13.60 -6.23 11.85
C LEU A 649 -14.61 -6.59 10.75
N GLY A 650 -14.82 -7.86 10.46
CA GLY A 650 -15.58 -8.32 9.29
C GLY A 650 -14.79 -8.29 7.98
N PHE A 651 -13.50 -7.90 8.02
CA PHE A 651 -12.59 -7.96 6.88
C PHE A 651 -11.14 -8.18 7.36
N PRO A 652 -10.26 -8.77 6.53
CA PRO A 652 -8.86 -8.98 6.88
C PRO A 652 -8.12 -7.69 7.21
N SER A 653 -7.57 -7.64 8.41
CA SER A 653 -6.86 -6.51 9.01
C SER A 653 -5.58 -7.01 9.69
N LEU A 654 -4.86 -6.09 10.33
CA LEU A 654 -3.60 -6.33 11.02
C LEU A 654 -3.62 -5.66 12.41
N MET A 655 -3.26 -6.42 13.44
CA MET A 655 -3.06 -5.94 14.81
C MET A 655 -1.56 -6.00 15.17
N ILE A 656 -1.12 -5.18 16.14
CA ILE A 656 0.28 -5.13 16.56
C ILE A 656 0.43 -5.48 18.03
N TYR A 657 0.98 -6.65 18.32
CA TYR A 657 1.39 -7.05 19.66
C TYR A 657 2.87 -6.68 19.89
N ARG A 658 3.19 -6.16 21.09
CA ARG A 658 4.56 -5.82 21.50
C ARG A 658 4.85 -6.43 22.86
N GLN A 659 6.00 -7.09 22.97
CA GLN A 659 6.47 -7.67 24.21
C GLN A 659 7.91 -7.25 24.51
N ASP A 660 8.13 -6.79 25.74
CA ASP A 660 9.44 -6.39 26.23
C ASP A 660 10.19 -7.60 26.80
N LYS A 661 11.49 -7.65 26.51
CA LYS A 661 12.42 -8.53 27.21
C LYS A 661 12.44 -8.14 28.69
N GLN A 662 12.26 -9.12 29.57
CA GLN A 662 12.12 -8.89 31.00
C GLN A 662 13.47 -8.66 31.69
N ARG A 663 14.52 -9.32 31.21
CA ARG A 663 15.87 -9.22 31.76
C ARG A 663 16.92 -9.28 30.65
N PRO A 664 17.97 -8.45 30.69
CA PRO A 664 19.04 -8.53 29.72
C PRO A 664 19.82 -9.85 29.86
N ALA A 665 20.44 -10.30 28.78
CA ALA A 665 21.52 -11.28 28.88
C ALA A 665 22.75 -10.65 29.56
N LEU A 666 23.58 -11.43 30.26
CA LEU A 666 24.74 -10.89 30.97
C LEU A 666 25.70 -10.11 30.05
N HIS A 667 25.94 -10.62 28.84
CA HIS A 667 26.79 -9.94 27.86
C HIS A 667 26.12 -8.66 27.34
N GLU A 668 24.82 -8.72 27.05
CA GLU A 668 24.00 -7.57 26.62
C GLU A 668 24.04 -6.44 27.65
N GLU A 669 23.85 -6.75 28.94
CA GLU A 669 23.90 -5.79 30.03
C GLU A 669 25.27 -5.09 30.12
N ARG A 670 26.36 -5.88 30.08
CA ARG A 670 27.73 -5.35 30.16
C ARG A 670 28.04 -4.43 28.99
N GLU A 671 27.67 -4.82 27.79
CA GLU A 671 27.97 -4.04 26.59
C GLU A 671 27.13 -2.76 26.48
N LEU A 672 25.85 -2.81 26.86
CA LEU A 672 25.00 -1.61 26.95
C LEU A 672 25.57 -0.58 27.94
N GLN A 673 26.05 -1.06 29.10
CA GLN A 673 26.71 -0.21 30.09
C GLN A 673 28.05 0.33 29.57
N ARG A 674 28.89 -0.53 28.97
CA ARG A 674 30.22 -0.17 28.48
C ARG A 674 30.19 0.87 27.36
N LEU A 675 29.26 0.73 26.40
CA LEU A 675 29.20 1.59 25.22
C LEU A 675 28.53 2.93 25.51
N ALA A 676 27.42 2.93 26.24
CA ALA A 676 26.55 4.09 26.37
C ALA A 676 25.95 4.31 27.77
N GLY A 677 26.36 3.53 28.78
CA GLY A 677 25.81 3.63 30.14
C GLY A 677 24.31 3.32 30.21
N LEU A 678 23.83 2.40 29.37
CA LEU A 678 22.41 2.11 29.22
C LEU A 678 21.95 0.95 30.10
N GLU A 679 20.77 1.11 30.72
CA GLU A 679 20.04 0.07 31.45
C GLU A 679 18.90 -0.48 30.58
N LEU A 680 18.79 -1.81 30.43
CA LEU A 680 17.63 -2.45 29.80
C LEU A 680 16.52 -2.66 30.84
N LYS A 681 15.32 -2.12 30.58
CA LYS A 681 14.17 -2.31 31.49
C LYS A 681 12.80 -2.31 30.77
N PRO A 682 11.92 -3.29 31.04
CA PRO A 682 10.59 -3.35 30.43
C PRO A 682 9.64 -2.25 30.93
N ASP A 683 8.64 -1.87 30.11
CA ASP A 683 7.47 -1.05 30.50
C ASP A 683 6.52 -1.86 31.39
N LYS A 684 6.16 -3.06 30.90
CA LYS A 684 5.19 -3.96 31.52
C LYS A 684 5.92 -5.22 31.93
N ALA A 685 6.12 -5.36 33.24
CA ALA A 685 6.70 -6.57 33.82
C ALA A 685 5.66 -7.70 33.85
N TRP A 686 6.09 -8.92 33.58
CA TRP A 686 5.27 -10.12 33.72
C TRP A 686 6.05 -11.23 34.44
N LYS A 687 5.32 -12.08 35.18
CA LYS A 687 5.89 -13.23 35.92
C LYS A 687 5.90 -14.49 35.08
N THR A 688 4.85 -14.68 34.29
CA THR A 688 4.67 -15.79 33.36
C THR A 688 4.60 -15.23 31.94
N PRO A 689 5.17 -15.92 30.93
CA PRO A 689 5.11 -15.45 29.56
C PRO A 689 3.65 -15.29 29.09
N PRO A 690 3.30 -14.17 28.42
CA PRO A 690 1.98 -14.01 27.82
C PRO A 690 1.69 -15.08 26.77
N ILE A 691 0.41 -15.46 26.65
CA ILE A 691 -0.06 -16.43 25.67
C ILE A 691 -0.97 -15.72 24.65
N LEU A 692 -0.76 -16.02 23.37
CA LEU A 692 -1.52 -15.50 22.25
C LEU A 692 -2.29 -16.65 21.58
N GLN A 693 -3.57 -16.44 21.32
CA GLN A 693 -4.42 -17.31 20.50
C GLN A 693 -4.71 -16.58 19.19
N HIS A 694 -4.09 -17.01 18.09
CA HIS A 694 -4.25 -16.42 16.76
C HIS A 694 -4.95 -17.39 15.82
N GLY A 695 -6.23 -17.14 15.55
CA GLY A 695 -7.13 -18.14 15.00
C GLY A 695 -7.05 -19.39 15.87
N ASP A 696 -6.64 -20.51 15.29
CA ASP A 696 -6.46 -21.77 16.01
C ASP A 696 -5.06 -22.01 16.59
N LEU A 697 -4.04 -21.23 16.21
CA LEU A 697 -2.68 -21.41 16.73
C LEU A 697 -2.54 -20.72 18.09
N ARG A 698 -2.18 -21.47 19.14
CA ARG A 698 -1.83 -20.92 20.45
C ARG A 698 -0.32 -20.92 20.66
N PHE A 699 0.27 -19.76 20.89
CA PHE A 699 1.72 -19.63 21.03
C PHE A 699 2.15 -18.60 22.08
N ALA A 700 3.42 -18.66 22.45
CA ALA A 700 4.08 -17.65 23.28
C ALA A 700 5.36 -17.14 22.58
N LEU A 701 5.89 -16.03 23.08
CA LEU A 701 7.14 -15.43 22.63
C LEU A 701 8.14 -15.39 23.79
N LEU A 702 9.39 -15.78 23.55
CA LEU A 702 10.52 -15.54 24.47
C LEU A 702 11.68 -14.93 23.68
N ILE A 703 12.41 -13.99 24.27
CA ILE A 703 13.50 -13.29 23.60
C ILE A 703 14.83 -13.85 24.08
N CYS A 704 15.52 -14.61 23.23
CA CYS A 704 16.89 -15.07 23.44
C CYS A 704 17.13 -15.73 24.81
N SER A 705 17.89 -15.08 25.70
CA SER A 705 18.24 -15.57 27.03
C SER A 705 17.04 -15.92 27.90
N GLU A 706 15.83 -15.43 27.61
CA GLU A 706 14.63 -15.81 28.34
C GLU A 706 14.30 -17.31 28.21
N LEU A 707 14.71 -17.97 27.12
CA LEU A 707 14.54 -19.41 26.94
C LEU A 707 15.27 -20.22 28.03
N THR A 708 16.35 -19.68 28.60
CA THR A 708 17.13 -20.34 29.66
C THR A 708 16.34 -20.48 30.97
N ASN A 709 15.31 -19.65 31.18
CA ASN A 709 14.52 -19.64 32.40
C ASN A 709 13.52 -20.82 32.41
N ILE A 710 13.84 -21.84 33.21
CA ILE A 710 13.00 -23.04 33.32
C ILE A 710 11.58 -22.74 33.82
N SER A 711 11.40 -21.73 34.67
CA SER A 711 10.07 -21.35 35.17
C SER A 711 9.18 -20.81 34.05
N TYR A 712 9.76 -20.18 33.02
CA TYR A 712 9.01 -19.72 31.85
C TYR A 712 8.54 -20.89 30.99
N ARG A 713 9.41 -21.87 30.72
CA ARG A 713 9.02 -23.09 29.98
C ARG A 713 7.98 -23.91 30.75
N ALA A 714 8.21 -24.11 32.05
CA ALA A 714 7.27 -24.82 32.93
C ALA A 714 5.88 -24.16 32.95
N ALA A 715 5.81 -22.83 32.98
CA ALA A 715 4.53 -22.10 32.96
C ALA A 715 3.73 -22.29 31.67
N LEU A 716 4.39 -22.65 30.57
CA LEU A 716 3.82 -22.85 29.23
C LEU A 716 3.52 -24.32 28.89
N ARG A 717 3.99 -25.29 29.70
CA ARG A 717 3.74 -26.73 29.50
C ARG A 717 2.25 -27.00 29.33
N GLY A 718 1.88 -27.66 28.23
CA GLY A 718 0.48 -28.01 27.93
C GLY A 718 -0.43 -26.83 27.56
N LYS A 719 0.08 -25.59 27.59
CA LYS A 719 -0.72 -24.38 27.32
C LYS A 719 -0.50 -23.76 25.95
N VAL A 720 0.53 -24.18 25.21
CA VAL A 720 0.84 -23.65 23.87
C VAL A 720 1.14 -24.77 22.89
N ASP A 721 0.84 -24.56 21.61
CA ASP A 721 1.23 -25.44 20.52
C ASP A 721 2.65 -25.14 20.04
N ALA A 722 3.03 -23.87 20.11
CA ALA A 722 4.29 -23.35 19.59
C ALA A 722 4.93 -22.29 20.52
N LEU A 723 6.26 -22.24 20.52
CA LEU A 723 7.04 -21.18 21.15
C LEU A 723 7.94 -20.53 20.09
N PHE A 724 7.78 -19.23 19.86
CA PHE A 724 8.67 -18.47 18.98
C PHE A 724 9.78 -17.83 19.80
N VAL A 725 11.02 -18.01 19.36
CA VAL A 725 12.22 -17.51 20.03
C VAL A 725 13.10 -16.77 19.03
N PRO A 726 12.92 -15.45 18.84
CA PRO A 726 13.90 -14.61 18.16
C PRO A 726 15.15 -14.44 19.05
N GLU A 727 16.32 -14.61 18.44
CA GLU A 727 17.60 -14.66 19.17
C GLU A 727 18.70 -13.90 18.44
N TRP A 728 19.64 -13.37 19.22
CA TRP A 728 20.96 -13.01 18.75
C TRP A 728 21.98 -13.57 19.73
N ASN A 729 22.31 -14.85 19.54
CA ASN A 729 23.11 -15.60 20.49
C ASN A 729 24.27 -16.34 19.81
N GLN A 730 25.45 -16.22 20.39
CA GLN A 730 26.67 -16.91 19.96
C GLN A 730 26.82 -18.31 20.55
N ASP A 731 26.22 -18.57 21.72
CA ASP A 731 26.28 -19.87 22.40
C ASP A 731 25.26 -20.86 21.83
N THR A 732 25.54 -21.34 20.62
CA THR A 732 24.64 -22.25 19.90
C THR A 732 24.56 -23.64 20.52
N GLU A 733 25.60 -24.10 21.24
CA GLU A 733 25.61 -25.44 21.83
C GLU A 733 24.68 -25.54 23.05
N THR A 734 24.73 -24.58 23.97
CA THR A 734 23.80 -24.54 25.11
C THR A 734 22.36 -24.39 24.62
N PHE A 735 22.13 -23.51 23.65
CA PHE A 735 20.80 -23.32 23.07
C PHE A 735 20.33 -24.55 22.28
N ASN A 736 21.25 -25.32 21.68
CA ASN A 736 20.94 -26.62 21.10
C ASN A 736 20.22 -27.52 22.11
N ALA A 737 20.85 -27.75 23.26
CA ALA A 737 20.28 -28.57 24.34
C ALA A 737 18.98 -27.97 24.92
N LEU A 738 18.91 -26.64 25.06
CA LEU A 738 17.73 -25.96 25.60
C LEU A 738 16.49 -26.14 24.73
N VAL A 739 16.60 -26.02 23.42
CA VAL A 739 15.45 -26.22 22.51
C VAL A 739 15.04 -27.68 22.43
N GLU A 740 16.01 -28.60 22.42
CA GLU A 740 15.69 -30.04 22.45
C GLU A 740 14.93 -30.41 23.72
N SER A 741 15.35 -29.87 24.86
CA SER A 741 14.65 -30.01 26.13
C SER A 741 13.30 -29.30 26.12
N ALA A 742 13.24 -28.06 25.61
CA ALA A 742 12.02 -27.24 25.54
C ALA A 742 10.91 -27.92 24.74
N ALA A 743 11.26 -28.54 23.61
CA ALA A 743 10.31 -29.27 22.78
C ALA A 743 9.64 -30.40 23.58
N LEU A 744 10.39 -31.10 24.44
CA LEU A 744 9.91 -32.23 25.23
C LEU A 744 9.25 -31.82 26.55
N ASP A 745 9.83 -30.87 27.30
CA ASP A 745 9.35 -30.45 28.61
C ASP A 745 8.04 -29.66 28.54
N MET A 746 7.84 -28.89 27.47
CA MET A 746 6.59 -28.20 27.16
C MET A 746 5.65 -29.08 26.33
N HIS A 747 6.22 -30.05 25.62
CA HIS A 747 5.56 -30.85 24.57
C HIS A 747 4.95 -29.97 23.47
N ALA A 748 5.76 -29.09 22.87
CA ALA A 748 5.33 -28.09 21.89
C ALA A 748 6.36 -27.91 20.78
N TYR A 749 5.96 -27.30 19.65
CA TYR A 749 6.92 -26.91 18.61
C TYR A 749 7.75 -25.72 19.09
N ILE A 750 9.06 -25.74 18.87
CA ILE A 750 9.98 -24.64 19.20
C ILE A 750 10.53 -24.05 17.91
N ILE A 751 10.19 -22.79 17.65
CA ILE A 751 10.59 -22.04 16.46
C ILE A 751 11.66 -21.03 16.87
N GLN A 752 12.92 -21.39 16.66
CA GLN A 752 14.10 -20.58 16.98
C GLN A 752 14.57 -19.84 15.72
N CYS A 753 14.82 -18.54 15.82
CA CYS A 753 15.42 -17.75 14.74
C CYS A 753 16.56 -16.89 15.29
N ASN A 754 17.79 -17.29 14.97
CA ASN A 754 19.00 -16.64 15.43
C ASN A 754 19.62 -15.79 14.30
N ASP A 755 20.45 -14.81 14.67
CA ASP A 755 21.22 -14.03 13.69
C ASP A 755 22.11 -14.95 12.84
N ARG A 756 22.10 -14.73 11.52
CA ARG A 756 22.82 -15.55 10.53
C ARG A 756 24.31 -15.66 10.80
N GLN A 757 24.94 -14.68 11.45
CA GLN A 757 26.35 -14.75 11.81
C GLN A 757 26.68 -16.00 12.63
N TYR A 758 25.77 -16.40 13.53
CA TYR A 758 25.95 -17.57 14.39
C TYR A 758 25.12 -18.77 13.89
N GLY A 759 23.96 -18.51 13.28
CA GLY A 759 23.06 -19.53 12.72
C GLY A 759 22.35 -20.36 13.80
N ASP A 760 21.97 -21.59 13.43
CA ASP A 760 21.17 -22.50 14.25
C ASP A 760 19.68 -22.14 14.40
N SER A 761 19.14 -21.36 13.47
CA SER A 761 17.69 -21.17 13.32
C SER A 761 17.01 -22.49 12.97
N ARG A 762 15.92 -22.86 13.63
CA ARG A 762 15.26 -24.16 13.47
C ARG A 762 13.81 -24.18 13.88
N ILE A 763 13.09 -25.19 13.39
CA ILE A 763 11.79 -25.62 13.92
C ILE A 763 11.97 -27.02 14.49
N ARG A 764 11.80 -27.15 15.80
CA ARG A 764 11.90 -28.42 16.53
C ARG A 764 10.52 -28.92 16.94
N ALA A 765 10.22 -30.17 16.64
CA ALA A 765 9.01 -30.88 17.05
C ALA A 765 9.31 -31.88 18.19
N PRO A 766 8.34 -32.18 19.07
CA PRO A 766 8.43 -33.27 20.05
C PRO A 766 8.26 -34.66 19.40
N ALA A 767 8.80 -34.86 18.19
CA ALA A 767 8.60 -36.08 17.41
C ALA A 767 9.33 -37.29 18.02
N LYS A 768 8.72 -38.48 17.88
CA LYS A 768 9.32 -39.74 18.33
C LYS A 768 10.56 -40.08 17.51
N ASP A 769 10.38 -40.10 16.20
CA ASP A 769 11.40 -40.50 15.24
C ASP A 769 12.40 -39.35 15.04
N SER A 770 13.70 -39.64 15.09
CA SER A 770 14.75 -38.61 15.18
C SER A 770 14.83 -37.69 13.96
N TRP A 771 14.49 -38.21 12.78
CA TRP A 771 14.52 -37.48 11.51
C TRP A 771 13.33 -36.53 11.33
N GLU A 772 12.28 -36.66 12.14
CA GLU A 772 11.12 -35.74 12.16
C GLU A 772 11.25 -34.65 13.22
N ARG A 773 12.27 -34.72 14.10
CA ARG A 773 12.41 -33.77 15.21
C ARG A 773 12.79 -32.38 14.73
N ASP A 774 13.76 -32.26 13.84
CA ASP A 774 14.11 -30.98 13.20
C ASP A 774 13.32 -30.87 11.89
N VAL A 775 12.15 -30.21 11.95
CA VAL A 775 11.33 -29.92 10.75
C VAL A 775 12.15 -29.09 9.75
N LEU A 776 12.94 -28.15 10.26
CA LEU A 776 14.03 -27.51 9.54
C LEU A 776 15.14 -27.12 10.52
N ARG A 777 16.37 -27.04 10.02
CA ARG A 777 17.51 -26.47 10.73
C ARG A 777 18.44 -25.77 9.75
N VAL A 778 18.84 -24.55 10.09
CA VAL A 778 19.59 -23.64 9.23
C VAL A 778 20.88 -23.24 9.93
N LYS A 779 22.03 -23.51 9.28
CA LYS A 779 23.36 -23.13 9.77
C LYS A 779 24.14 -22.39 8.68
N GLY A 780 24.68 -21.22 9.03
CA GLY A 780 25.58 -20.46 8.16
C GLY A 780 24.96 -19.90 6.87
N GLY A 781 25.83 -19.58 5.91
CA GLY A 781 25.50 -19.00 4.60
C GLY A 781 26.02 -17.56 4.43
N VAL A 782 26.31 -17.16 3.18
CA VAL A 782 26.81 -15.81 2.83
C VAL A 782 25.66 -14.84 2.49
N THR A 783 24.63 -15.35 1.84
CA THR A 783 23.42 -14.60 1.48
C THR A 783 22.38 -14.68 2.59
N ASP A 784 21.52 -13.67 2.69
CA ASP A 784 20.33 -13.75 3.53
C ASP A 784 19.23 -14.53 2.77
N TYR A 785 18.53 -15.45 3.45
CA TYR A 785 17.48 -16.28 2.86
C TYR A 785 16.45 -16.72 3.93
N CYS A 786 15.32 -17.28 3.49
CA CYS A 786 14.34 -17.91 4.37
C CYS A 786 14.15 -19.38 4.01
N VAL A 787 13.87 -20.21 5.03
CA VAL A 787 13.46 -21.60 4.87
C VAL A 787 12.09 -21.76 5.50
N ILE A 788 11.20 -22.51 4.84
CA ILE A 788 9.82 -22.70 5.29
C ILE A 788 9.71 -24.11 5.86
N GLY A 789 9.14 -24.24 7.05
CA GLY A 789 8.75 -25.53 7.65
C GLY A 789 7.29 -25.52 8.04
N GLU A 790 6.67 -26.70 8.00
CA GLU A 790 5.28 -26.89 8.34
C GLU A 790 5.16 -27.58 9.70
N ILE A 791 4.30 -27.03 10.56
CA ILE A 791 3.93 -27.66 11.85
C ILE A 791 2.50 -28.17 11.78
N ASP A 792 2.24 -29.36 12.32
CA ASP A 792 0.90 -29.94 12.42
C ASP A 792 0.39 -29.81 13.85
N VAL A 793 -0.44 -28.79 14.08
CA VAL A 793 -0.98 -28.43 15.39
C VAL A 793 -2.13 -29.34 15.78
N GLN A 794 -2.95 -29.74 14.80
CA GLN A 794 -4.06 -30.65 15.06
C GLN A 794 -3.56 -32.02 15.53
N SER A 795 -2.57 -32.58 14.84
CA SER A 795 -1.94 -33.86 15.23
C SER A 795 -1.34 -33.78 16.63
N LEU A 796 -0.64 -32.68 16.95
CA LEU A 796 -0.08 -32.46 18.29
C LEU A 796 -1.17 -32.45 19.37
N ARG A 797 -2.27 -31.71 19.16
CA ARG A 797 -3.38 -31.63 20.12
C ARG A 797 -4.12 -32.96 20.27
N GLN A 798 -4.33 -33.71 19.19
CA GLN A 798 -4.95 -35.04 19.23
C GLN A 798 -4.12 -36.02 20.06
N PHE A 799 -2.80 -36.02 19.86
CA PHE A 799 -1.88 -36.82 20.65
C PHE A 799 -1.93 -36.46 22.13
N GLN A 800 -1.90 -35.16 22.45
CA GLN A 800 -1.94 -34.64 23.83
C GLN A 800 -3.29 -34.82 24.53
N SER A 801 -4.39 -34.97 23.78
CA SER A 801 -5.74 -35.12 24.33
C SER A 801 -6.07 -36.58 24.69
N SER A 802 -5.21 -37.52 24.31
CA SER A 802 -5.37 -38.94 24.60
C SER A 802 -5.14 -39.22 26.09
N TYR A 803 -5.92 -40.16 26.67
CA TYR A 803 -5.75 -40.54 28.08
C TYR A 803 -4.35 -41.11 28.37
N ARG A 804 -3.81 -41.89 27.43
CA ARG A 804 -2.41 -42.34 27.41
C ARG A 804 -1.77 -41.87 26.11
N SER A 805 -0.51 -41.43 26.16
CA SER A 805 0.21 -41.03 24.95
C SER A 805 0.27 -42.19 23.96
N PRO A 806 -0.21 -42.01 22.72
CA PRO A 806 -0.08 -43.00 21.67
C PRO A 806 1.38 -43.37 21.38
N ALA A 807 1.58 -44.47 20.66
CA ALA A 807 2.93 -44.91 20.31
C ALA A 807 3.66 -43.97 19.33
N LYS A 808 2.92 -43.24 18.47
CA LYS A 808 3.40 -42.32 17.42
C LYS A 808 2.35 -41.21 17.19
N PRO A 809 2.67 -40.08 16.55
CA PRO A 809 3.98 -39.70 15.99
C PRO A 809 4.91 -38.98 16.98
N PHE A 810 4.41 -38.50 18.12
CA PHE A 810 5.20 -37.75 19.10
C PHE A 810 5.80 -38.64 20.20
N LYS A 811 6.78 -38.10 20.93
CA LYS A 811 7.24 -38.70 22.19
C LYS A 811 6.10 -38.68 23.23
N PRO A 812 6.11 -39.58 24.23
CA PRO A 812 5.17 -39.48 25.34
C PRO A 812 5.21 -38.10 26.00
N VAL A 813 4.05 -37.62 26.45
CA VAL A 813 3.98 -36.36 27.20
C VAL A 813 4.79 -36.47 28.50
N PRO A 814 5.43 -35.40 28.97
CA PRO A 814 6.24 -35.45 30.19
C PRO A 814 5.38 -35.72 31.43
N ASP A 815 6.02 -36.16 32.50
CA ASP A 815 5.34 -36.35 33.79
C ASP A 815 4.69 -35.04 34.29
N GLY A 816 3.47 -35.17 34.82
CA GLY A 816 2.63 -34.03 35.22
C GLY A 816 2.17 -33.13 34.06
N PHE A 817 2.17 -33.61 32.82
CA PHE A 817 1.61 -32.87 31.69
C PHE A 817 0.07 -32.82 31.76
N GLU A 818 -0.48 -31.61 31.70
CA GLU A 818 -1.91 -31.36 31.57
C GLU A 818 -2.15 -30.44 30.38
N ILE A 819 -2.93 -30.90 29.40
CA ILE A 819 -3.36 -30.06 28.28
C ILE A 819 -4.38 -29.03 28.77
N ASP A 820 -4.15 -27.77 28.42
CA ASP A 820 -5.12 -26.70 28.69
C ASP A 820 -6.47 -26.99 28.03
N PHE A 821 -7.57 -26.72 28.73
CA PHE A 821 -8.93 -27.01 28.26
C PHE A 821 -9.22 -26.42 26.88
N GLY A 822 -8.75 -25.19 26.61
CA GLY A 822 -8.97 -24.52 25.33
C GLY A 822 -8.17 -25.10 24.15
N ARG A 823 -7.27 -26.08 24.40
CA ARG A 823 -6.51 -26.79 23.36
C ARG A 823 -6.98 -28.24 23.17
N LYS A 824 -7.84 -28.75 24.05
CA LYS A 824 -8.26 -30.15 24.04
C LYS A 824 -9.15 -30.42 22.83
N VAL A 825 -8.87 -31.51 22.11
CA VAL A 825 -9.63 -31.96 20.93
C VAL A 825 -9.98 -33.44 21.08
N LEU A 826 -10.84 -33.95 20.19
CA LEU A 826 -11.11 -35.38 20.13
C LEU A 826 -9.83 -36.12 19.70
N PRO A 827 -9.35 -37.12 20.48
CA PRO A 827 -8.22 -37.94 20.08
C PRO A 827 -8.47 -38.63 18.74
N ALA A 828 -7.42 -38.83 17.94
CA ALA A 828 -7.51 -39.71 16.79
C ALA A 828 -7.81 -41.13 17.29
N GLY A 829 -8.82 -41.80 16.72
CA GLY A 829 -9.13 -43.19 17.09
C GLY A 829 -7.90 -44.08 16.91
N GLU A 830 -7.67 -45.01 17.83
CA GLU A 830 -6.61 -46.00 17.71
C GLU A 830 -6.87 -46.82 16.44
N LYS A 831 -6.07 -46.61 15.38
CA LYS A 831 -5.95 -47.59 14.32
C LYS A 831 -5.05 -48.68 14.89
N GLU A 832 -5.66 -49.79 15.29
CA GLU A 832 -4.97 -51.01 15.76
C GLU A 832 -3.84 -51.45 14.82
#